data_AF-A0A0S8K7U1-F1
#
_entry.id   AF-A0A0S8K7U1-F1
#
_cell.length_a   1.000
_cell.length_b   1.000
_cell.length_c   1.000
_cell.angle_alpha   90.00
_cell.angle_beta   90.00
_cell.angle_gamma   90.00
#
_symmetry.space_group_name_H-M   'P 1'
#
loop_
_entity.id
_entity.type
_entity.pdbx_description
1 polymer ?
#
loop_
_entity_poly.entity_id
_entity_poly.type
_entity_poly.pdbx_seq_one_letter_code
_entity_poly.pdbx_strand_id
1 'polypeptide(L)'
;YGFWSGPEDRRVDPQVLNFSRVIMLREEMVRHGDGHLPIWAVEFGWNALPQDWTGGPPPWGTDDLTKQADRTARAVQRARQEWAWLEVMCWSQLQPAVPMDDPSWGFALLTADLAPTPLYTAVQDAISSPVAVMAQDHSGYYLRLGLLLLGALCSGVLLVASWSSSAWPGWISRLADLYLDAPGWVQWALTGGVLGLYYFSPWPVGTLLAFALAGMLIYLRVDIGLSYAVFSIPFFLYPRSIFGKSFSTVEALVLLCCAAWCVRWLRQEILRSSTRSALANLQSWSSRWGRSLSSLDWAVLAFVLLAAISLLFSANLGVSIREFRVIIVEPAVLYFLLRQAGLRDKQLLRLPDALVLAGLAVSVFGLYQYFVSGDVIVTEGVRRIRGVYASPNNLSLLLGRIIPLGISGLLVAKPPRRHAYGAALVPLVLCLFLTYSRGGWLLSLPAGLLTIGLLRGRRATLLALAAIILSVALLLPIVGTERFLSLLQVGEGTTFFRLKLWQASLAMIRDHPITGVGLDNFLYRYPDYMLPEAWQEPGLSHPHNIVLDYWTRLGIGGIAALLWLQTAFFRQALGLYRRLPDGDQRAIILGLVASMVGALAHGLIDNSYFLVDLAFVFFLSFGIVRAFETSTLLPTAVPGAEIT
;
A
#
# COMPACT_ATOMS: atom_id res chain seq x y z
N TYR A 1 14.10 -16.05 -17.94
CA TYR A 1 15.54 -15.81 -17.65
C TYR A 1 15.86 -16.00 -16.18
N GLY A 2 17.08 -16.43 -15.87
CA GLY A 2 17.52 -16.66 -14.49
C GLY A 2 18.27 -15.51 -13.80
N PHE A 3 18.68 -14.50 -14.59
CA PHE A 3 19.36 -13.28 -14.14
C PHE A 3 20.53 -13.59 -13.21
N TRP A 4 20.53 -13.04 -11.99
CA TRP A 4 21.64 -13.11 -11.05
C TRP A 4 21.66 -14.37 -10.17
N SER A 5 20.56 -15.13 -10.18
CA SER A 5 20.34 -16.28 -9.30
C SER A 5 20.65 -17.60 -9.99
N GLY A 6 20.94 -18.66 -9.23
CA GLY A 6 21.04 -20.01 -9.80
C GLY A 6 19.64 -20.61 -10.06
N PRO A 7 19.55 -21.68 -10.88
CA PRO A 7 18.28 -22.36 -11.15
C PRO A 7 17.63 -22.94 -9.90
N GLU A 8 18.37 -23.17 -8.81
CA GLU A 8 17.84 -23.68 -7.54
C GLU A 8 17.20 -22.63 -6.64
N ASP A 9 17.24 -21.35 -7.02
CA ASP A 9 16.60 -20.29 -6.24
C ASP A 9 15.08 -20.47 -6.20
N ARG A 10 14.56 -20.98 -5.08
CA ARG A 10 13.14 -21.31 -4.87
C ARG A 10 12.27 -20.10 -4.52
N ARG A 11 12.82 -18.89 -4.45
CA ARG A 11 12.02 -17.70 -4.13
C ARG A 11 11.01 -17.44 -5.24
N VAL A 12 9.73 -17.52 -4.93
CA VAL A 12 8.61 -17.19 -5.83
C VAL A 12 8.03 -15.88 -5.33
N ASP A 13 8.51 -14.77 -5.90
CA ASP A 13 8.19 -13.41 -5.43
C ASP A 13 8.11 -12.42 -6.61
N PRO A 14 7.08 -11.55 -6.68
CA PRO A 14 6.93 -10.56 -7.76
C PRO A 14 8.11 -9.57 -7.89
N GLN A 15 8.86 -9.33 -6.83
CA GLN A 15 10.00 -8.41 -6.80
C GLN A 15 11.32 -9.10 -7.13
N VAL A 16 11.34 -10.43 -7.22
CA VAL A 16 12.56 -11.19 -7.51
C VAL A 16 12.55 -11.62 -8.99
N LEU A 17 13.61 -11.25 -9.71
CA LEU A 17 13.84 -11.72 -11.08
C LEU A 17 14.73 -12.97 -11.01
N ASN A 18 14.11 -14.14 -11.15
CA ASN A 18 14.78 -15.43 -11.15
C ASN A 18 14.05 -16.47 -12.02
N PHE A 19 14.63 -17.66 -12.14
CA PHE A 19 14.07 -18.75 -12.92
C PHE A 19 12.73 -19.28 -12.34
N SER A 20 12.59 -19.33 -11.01
CA SER A 20 11.36 -19.79 -10.33
C SER A 20 10.16 -18.87 -10.47
N ARG A 21 10.34 -17.63 -10.94
CA ARG A 21 9.26 -16.65 -11.09
C ARG A 21 8.11 -17.14 -11.98
N VAL A 22 8.38 -18.03 -12.93
CA VAL A 22 7.34 -18.64 -13.80
C VAL A 22 6.30 -19.45 -12.99
N ILE A 23 6.65 -19.93 -11.79
CA ILE A 23 5.70 -20.58 -10.88
C ILE A 23 4.55 -19.64 -10.54
N MET A 24 4.78 -18.33 -10.46
CA MET A 24 3.70 -17.36 -10.20
C MET A 24 2.64 -17.37 -11.31
N LEU A 25 3.06 -17.49 -12.57
CA LEU A 25 2.13 -17.62 -13.69
C LEU A 25 1.34 -18.92 -13.56
N ARG A 26 2.01 -20.03 -13.23
CA ARG A 26 1.35 -21.31 -13.01
C ARG A 26 0.33 -21.27 -11.86
N GLU A 27 0.69 -20.67 -10.73
CA GLU A 27 -0.21 -20.49 -9.59
C GLU A 27 -1.44 -19.67 -9.98
N GLU A 28 -1.27 -18.65 -10.80
CA GLU A 28 -2.38 -17.84 -11.30
C GLU A 28 -3.28 -18.65 -12.24
N MET A 29 -2.71 -19.38 -13.22
CA MET A 29 -3.49 -20.27 -14.10
C MET A 29 -4.31 -21.29 -13.29
N VAL A 30 -3.70 -21.91 -12.27
CA VAL A 30 -4.41 -22.86 -11.40
C VAL A 30 -5.57 -22.18 -10.66
N ARG A 31 -5.40 -20.94 -10.18
CA ARG A 31 -6.48 -20.18 -9.52
C ARG A 31 -7.67 -19.91 -10.45
N HIS A 32 -7.44 -19.79 -11.75
CA HIS A 32 -8.49 -19.55 -12.77
C HIS A 32 -9.03 -20.84 -13.41
N GLY A 33 -8.63 -22.03 -12.94
CA GLY A 33 -9.07 -23.31 -13.51
C GLY A 33 -8.27 -23.76 -14.73
N ASP A 34 -7.28 -22.98 -15.16
CA ASP A 34 -6.40 -23.26 -16.28
C ASP A 34 -5.18 -24.12 -15.89
N GLY A 35 -5.24 -24.77 -14.73
CA GLY A 35 -4.21 -25.71 -14.28
C GLY A 35 -3.99 -26.89 -15.22
N HIS A 36 -4.91 -27.15 -16.15
CA HIS A 36 -4.75 -28.19 -17.17
C HIS A 36 -3.93 -27.70 -18.39
N LEU A 37 -3.80 -26.39 -18.59
CA LEU A 37 -3.06 -25.83 -19.72
C LEU A 37 -1.55 -25.84 -19.46
N PRO A 38 -0.74 -26.15 -20.49
CA PRO A 38 0.71 -26.08 -20.37
C PRO A 38 1.21 -24.64 -20.47
N ILE A 39 2.40 -24.41 -19.91
CA ILE A 39 3.18 -23.20 -20.11
C ILE A 39 4.31 -23.53 -21.09
N TRP A 40 4.55 -22.64 -22.05
CA TRP A 40 5.70 -22.73 -22.95
C TRP A 40 6.66 -21.58 -22.65
N ALA A 41 7.90 -21.90 -22.31
CA ALA A 41 8.96 -20.90 -22.23
C ALA A 41 9.48 -20.62 -23.64
N VAL A 42 9.20 -19.43 -24.17
CA VAL A 42 9.68 -19.01 -25.50
C VAL A 42 11.14 -18.56 -25.48
N GLU A 43 11.62 -18.11 -24.31
CA GLU A 43 13.01 -17.72 -24.07
C GLU A 43 13.41 -18.01 -22.62
N PHE A 44 14.63 -18.51 -22.39
CA PHE A 44 15.16 -18.74 -21.05
C PHE A 44 16.69 -18.79 -21.04
N GLY A 45 17.27 -18.94 -19.84
CA GLY A 45 18.71 -19.11 -19.65
C GLY A 45 19.38 -17.98 -18.89
N TRP A 46 20.71 -18.02 -18.91
CA TRP A 46 21.64 -17.02 -18.40
C TRP A 46 22.47 -16.49 -19.56
N ASN A 47 22.89 -15.24 -19.48
CA ASN A 47 23.73 -14.60 -20.48
C ASN A 47 25.20 -14.68 -20.02
N ALA A 48 26.13 -14.93 -20.95
CA ALA A 48 27.56 -14.82 -20.69
C ALA A 48 28.26 -14.18 -21.87
N LEU A 49 28.92 -13.06 -21.60
CA LEU A 49 29.74 -12.33 -22.56
C LEU A 49 31.22 -12.48 -22.21
N PRO A 50 32.13 -12.38 -23.20
CA PRO A 50 33.57 -12.39 -22.97
C PRO A 50 34.01 -11.35 -21.93
N GLN A 51 35.11 -11.61 -21.21
CA GLN A 51 35.63 -10.67 -20.21
C GLN A 51 36.07 -9.34 -20.81
N ASP A 52 36.46 -9.34 -22.08
CA ASP A 52 36.87 -8.20 -22.89
C ASP A 52 35.71 -7.60 -23.72
N TRP A 53 34.45 -7.85 -23.33
CA TRP A 53 33.28 -7.32 -24.01
C TRP A 53 33.30 -5.78 -24.13
N THR A 54 33.25 -5.28 -25.36
CA THR A 54 33.26 -3.84 -25.69
C THR A 54 31.90 -3.30 -26.17
N GLY A 55 30.92 -4.19 -26.34
CA GLY A 55 29.56 -3.83 -26.77
C GLY A 55 28.67 -3.26 -25.66
N GLY A 56 27.37 -3.13 -25.95
CA GLY A 56 26.39 -2.60 -25.00
C GLY A 56 26.24 -3.49 -23.74
N PRO A 57 25.93 -2.92 -22.55
CA PRO A 57 25.75 -3.72 -21.34
C PRO A 57 24.50 -4.63 -21.45
N PRO A 58 24.58 -5.92 -21.05
CA PRO A 58 23.44 -6.83 -21.14
C PRO A 58 22.37 -6.50 -20.07
N PRO A 59 21.09 -6.34 -20.43
CA PRO A 59 20.02 -6.08 -19.46
C PRO A 59 19.76 -7.27 -18.52
N TRP A 60 20.24 -8.47 -18.86
CA TRP A 60 20.08 -9.69 -18.05
C TRP A 60 21.19 -9.91 -17.01
N GLY A 61 22.25 -9.10 -17.05
CA GLY A 61 23.53 -9.42 -16.43
C GLY A 61 24.39 -10.36 -17.27
N THR A 62 25.62 -10.62 -16.82
CA THR A 62 26.57 -11.53 -17.49
C THR A 62 27.22 -12.46 -16.47
N ASP A 63 27.35 -13.74 -16.81
CA ASP A 63 28.12 -14.75 -16.08
C ASP A 63 29.40 -15.12 -16.85
N ASP A 64 30.26 -15.93 -16.22
CA ASP A 64 31.29 -16.69 -16.93
C ASP A 64 30.64 -17.80 -17.79
N LEU A 65 31.24 -18.10 -18.96
CA LEU A 65 30.75 -19.09 -19.92
C LEU A 65 30.49 -20.47 -19.27
N THR A 66 31.37 -20.92 -18.37
CA THR A 66 31.23 -22.21 -17.69
C THR A 66 30.04 -22.20 -16.74
N LYS A 67 29.88 -21.08 -16.02
CA LYS A 67 28.81 -20.88 -15.04
C LYS A 67 27.45 -20.75 -15.73
N GLN A 68 27.40 -20.11 -16.88
CA GLN A 68 26.21 -20.05 -17.72
C GLN A 68 25.78 -21.43 -18.22
N ALA A 69 26.73 -22.21 -18.75
CA ALA A 69 26.48 -23.56 -19.24
C ALA A 69 25.91 -24.45 -18.11
N ASP A 70 26.55 -24.45 -16.93
CA ASP A 70 26.08 -25.18 -15.75
C ASP A 70 24.67 -24.75 -15.29
N ARG A 71 24.44 -23.44 -15.12
CA ARG A 71 23.15 -22.91 -14.67
C ARG A 71 22.03 -23.26 -15.63
N THR A 72 22.28 -23.14 -16.93
CA THR A 72 21.29 -23.43 -17.97
C THR A 72 20.98 -24.92 -18.03
N ALA A 73 21.99 -25.79 -18.00
CA ALA A 73 21.82 -27.24 -17.97
C ALA A 73 20.98 -27.69 -16.75
N ARG A 74 21.32 -27.21 -15.55
CA ARG A 74 20.56 -27.51 -14.33
C ARG A 74 19.15 -26.94 -14.34
N ALA A 75 18.93 -25.80 -14.99
CA ALA A 75 17.59 -25.25 -15.18
C ALA A 75 16.69 -26.15 -16.03
N VAL A 76 17.24 -26.68 -17.14
CA VAL A 76 16.54 -27.66 -18.01
C VAL A 76 16.23 -28.93 -17.22
N GLN A 77 17.20 -29.47 -16.48
CA GLN A 77 16.97 -30.66 -15.65
C GLN A 77 15.88 -30.42 -14.59
N ARG A 78 15.96 -29.30 -13.88
CA ARG A 78 14.97 -28.94 -12.84
C ARG A 78 13.57 -28.80 -13.41
N ALA A 79 13.42 -28.09 -14.53
CA ALA A 79 12.12 -27.93 -15.20
C ALA A 79 11.53 -29.30 -15.56
N ARG A 80 12.34 -30.21 -16.13
CA ARG A 80 11.93 -31.58 -16.46
C ARG A 80 11.57 -32.42 -15.23
N GLN A 81 12.20 -32.17 -14.08
CA GLN A 81 11.96 -32.90 -12.83
C GLN A 81 10.71 -32.42 -12.08
N GLU A 82 10.48 -31.12 -12.05
CA GLU A 82 9.55 -30.48 -11.12
C GLU A 82 8.32 -29.88 -11.78
N TRP A 83 8.44 -29.50 -13.05
CA TRP A 83 7.46 -28.66 -13.74
C TRP A 83 6.91 -29.39 -14.94
N ALA A 84 6.19 -30.48 -14.68
CA ALA A 84 5.48 -31.23 -15.73
C ALA A 84 4.50 -30.35 -16.54
N TRP A 85 4.10 -29.21 -15.99
CA TRP A 85 3.28 -28.20 -16.66
C TRP A 85 4.06 -27.24 -17.57
N LEU A 86 5.40 -27.24 -17.54
CA LEU A 86 6.27 -26.50 -18.45
C LEU A 86 6.74 -27.44 -19.57
N GLU A 87 5.85 -27.73 -20.50
CA GLU A 87 6.05 -28.79 -21.50
C GLU A 87 7.09 -28.44 -22.57
N VAL A 88 7.19 -27.15 -22.92
CA VAL A 88 8.08 -26.67 -23.99
C VAL A 88 9.00 -25.59 -23.46
N MET A 89 10.29 -25.73 -23.76
CA MET A 89 11.31 -24.72 -23.52
C MET A 89 12.07 -24.46 -24.81
N CYS A 90 11.77 -23.34 -25.46
CA CYS A 90 12.43 -22.90 -26.68
C CYS A 90 13.72 -22.17 -26.35
N TRP A 91 14.79 -22.53 -27.07
CA TRP A 91 16.01 -21.72 -27.09
C TRP A 91 15.90 -20.71 -28.23
N SER A 92 16.05 -19.41 -27.93
CA SER A 92 15.83 -18.36 -28.92
C SER A 92 17.06 -18.02 -29.76
N GLN A 93 18.27 -18.35 -29.30
CA GLN A 93 19.52 -17.88 -29.90
C GLN A 93 20.44 -19.04 -30.31
N LEU A 94 20.17 -19.69 -31.44
CA LEU A 94 21.12 -20.66 -32.02
C LEU A 94 22.41 -19.95 -32.45
N GLN A 95 22.26 -18.94 -33.30
CA GLN A 95 23.27 -17.93 -33.63
C GLN A 95 22.51 -16.61 -33.86
N PRO A 96 22.76 -15.55 -33.08
CA PRO A 96 22.03 -14.29 -33.22
C PRO A 96 22.28 -13.59 -34.56
N ALA A 97 21.22 -13.11 -35.22
CA ALA A 97 21.30 -12.34 -36.46
C ALA A 97 21.50 -10.83 -36.20
N VAL A 98 22.43 -10.49 -35.31
CA VAL A 98 22.72 -9.12 -34.85
C VAL A 98 24.23 -8.86 -34.88
N PRO A 99 24.65 -7.58 -34.93
CA PRO A 99 26.07 -7.21 -34.81
C PRO A 99 26.77 -7.84 -33.60
N MET A 100 28.09 -8.05 -33.70
CA MET A 100 28.90 -8.75 -32.68
C MET A 100 29.01 -8.00 -31.35
N ASP A 101 28.65 -6.72 -31.33
CA ASP A 101 28.59 -5.86 -30.14
C ASP A 101 27.21 -5.85 -29.46
N ASP A 102 26.26 -6.68 -29.94
CA ASP A 102 24.95 -6.87 -29.30
C ASP A 102 25.00 -7.93 -28.20
N PRO A 103 24.49 -7.64 -26.98
CA PRO A 103 24.56 -8.56 -25.84
C PRO A 103 23.78 -9.87 -26.04
N SER A 104 22.94 -10.00 -27.07
CA SER A 104 22.25 -11.24 -27.44
C SER A 104 23.22 -12.36 -27.81
N TRP A 105 24.44 -12.03 -28.25
CA TRP A 105 25.54 -12.98 -28.44
C TRP A 105 25.86 -13.79 -27.19
N GLY A 106 25.59 -13.24 -26.01
CA GLY A 106 25.78 -13.96 -24.77
C GLY A 106 24.81 -15.13 -24.55
N PHE A 107 23.85 -15.40 -25.44
CA PHE A 107 23.00 -16.60 -25.42
C PHE A 107 23.27 -17.57 -26.59
N ALA A 108 24.28 -17.30 -27.41
CA ALA A 108 24.52 -18.08 -28.62
C ALA A 108 24.96 -19.52 -28.31
N LEU A 109 24.33 -20.50 -28.96
CA LEU A 109 24.79 -21.89 -28.91
C LEU A 109 25.95 -22.14 -29.89
N LEU A 110 26.01 -21.36 -30.97
CA LEU A 110 27.10 -21.41 -31.94
C LEU A 110 27.86 -20.08 -31.93
N THR A 111 29.17 -20.16 -32.05
CA THR A 111 30.02 -19.00 -32.28
C THR A 111 29.78 -18.39 -33.68
N ALA A 112 30.39 -17.24 -33.98
CA ALA A 112 30.26 -16.60 -35.29
C ALA A 112 30.77 -17.46 -36.46
N ASP A 113 31.76 -18.31 -36.21
CA ASP A 113 32.32 -19.30 -37.13
C ASP A 113 31.58 -20.66 -37.11
N LEU A 114 30.38 -20.70 -36.51
CA LEU A 114 29.52 -21.89 -36.43
C LEU A 114 30.08 -23.04 -35.59
N ALA A 115 31.05 -22.79 -34.72
CA ALA A 115 31.55 -23.78 -33.78
C ALA A 115 30.61 -23.88 -32.55
N PRO A 116 30.37 -25.09 -32.01
CA PRO A 116 29.59 -25.26 -30.78
C PRO A 116 30.23 -24.57 -29.57
N THR A 117 29.43 -23.85 -28.78
CA THR A 117 29.88 -23.26 -27.50
C THR A 117 29.81 -24.29 -26.36
N PRO A 118 30.45 -24.05 -25.20
CA PRO A 118 30.25 -24.89 -24.01
C PRO A 118 28.78 -25.01 -23.60
N LEU A 119 27.98 -23.97 -23.86
CA LEU A 119 26.55 -23.94 -23.62
C LEU A 119 25.80 -24.93 -24.52
N TYR A 120 26.18 -25.04 -25.80
CA TYR A 120 25.61 -26.04 -26.72
C TYR A 120 25.75 -27.45 -26.15
N THR A 121 26.97 -27.84 -25.76
CA THR A 121 27.26 -29.17 -25.22
C THR A 121 26.48 -29.40 -23.93
N ALA A 122 26.49 -28.44 -23.00
CA ALA A 122 25.79 -28.58 -21.71
C ALA A 122 24.27 -28.71 -21.87
N VAL A 123 23.66 -27.99 -22.81
CA VAL A 123 22.22 -28.10 -23.12
C VAL A 123 21.92 -29.44 -23.80
N GLN A 124 22.76 -29.88 -24.75
CA GLN A 124 22.63 -31.18 -25.41
C GLN A 124 22.67 -32.34 -24.39
N ASP A 125 23.61 -32.29 -23.45
CA ASP A 125 23.73 -33.27 -22.36
C ASP A 125 22.53 -33.23 -21.41
N ALA A 126 22.07 -32.03 -21.05
CA ALA A 126 20.91 -31.86 -20.17
C ALA A 126 19.61 -32.37 -20.78
N ILE A 127 19.44 -32.28 -22.10
CA ILE A 127 18.26 -32.78 -22.82
C ILE A 127 18.31 -34.30 -22.98
N SER A 128 19.50 -34.85 -23.29
CA SER A 128 19.68 -36.29 -23.51
C SER A 128 19.67 -37.13 -22.22
N SER A 129 19.95 -36.50 -21.07
CA SER A 129 19.93 -37.18 -19.77
C SER A 129 18.52 -37.68 -19.38
N PRO A 130 18.39 -38.91 -18.84
CA PRO A 130 17.13 -39.41 -18.30
C PRO A 130 16.75 -38.65 -17.02
N VAL A 131 15.46 -38.38 -16.84
CA VAL A 131 14.93 -37.63 -15.69
C VAL A 131 13.89 -38.44 -14.95
N ALA A 132 14.10 -38.67 -13.65
CA ALA A 132 13.07 -39.19 -12.75
C ALA A 132 12.14 -38.04 -12.35
N VAL A 133 10.84 -38.15 -12.66
CA VAL A 133 9.83 -37.16 -12.27
C VAL A 133 9.62 -37.25 -10.76
N MET A 134 9.84 -36.16 -10.03
CA MET A 134 9.52 -36.09 -8.61
C MET A 134 8.06 -35.66 -8.44
N ALA A 135 7.22 -36.51 -7.85
CA ALA A 135 5.89 -36.10 -7.41
C ALA A 135 6.00 -35.07 -6.28
N GLN A 136 5.35 -33.90 -6.42
CA GLN A 136 5.31 -32.88 -5.37
C GLN A 136 4.42 -33.35 -4.21
N ASP A 137 5.05 -33.79 -3.12
CA ASP A 137 4.35 -34.13 -1.87
C ASP A 137 4.16 -32.89 -0.99
N HIS A 138 2.98 -32.27 -1.06
CA HIS A 138 2.60 -31.15 -0.20
C HIS A 138 2.19 -31.56 1.22
N SER A 139 2.05 -32.88 1.51
CA SER A 139 1.61 -33.37 2.83
C SER A 139 2.55 -32.93 3.95
N GLY A 140 3.85 -32.89 3.67
CA GLY A 140 4.87 -32.45 4.63
C GLY A 140 4.84 -30.96 4.97
N TYR A 141 4.30 -30.09 4.10
CA TYR A 141 4.14 -28.66 4.39
C TYR A 141 2.96 -28.43 5.34
N TYR A 142 1.78 -28.98 5.00
CA TYR A 142 0.58 -28.80 5.82
C TYR A 142 0.70 -29.48 7.18
N LEU A 143 1.37 -30.63 7.26
CA LEU A 143 1.68 -31.28 8.54
C LEU A 143 2.58 -30.41 9.41
N ARG A 144 3.66 -29.82 8.86
CA ARG A 144 4.56 -28.92 9.59
C ARG A 144 3.84 -27.65 10.05
N LEU A 145 3.01 -27.06 9.21
CA LEU A 145 2.20 -25.89 9.55
C LEU A 145 1.17 -26.23 10.65
N GLY A 146 0.49 -27.36 10.54
CA GLY A 146 -0.47 -27.84 11.54
C GLY A 146 0.19 -28.11 12.89
N LEU A 147 1.36 -28.76 12.91
CA LEU A 147 2.14 -28.99 14.13
C LEU A 147 2.63 -27.69 14.76
N LEU A 148 3.06 -26.71 13.96
CA LEU A 148 3.46 -25.38 14.46
C LEU A 148 2.29 -24.61 15.08
N LEU A 149 1.11 -24.63 14.42
CA LEU A 149 -0.09 -23.97 14.93
C LEU A 149 -0.60 -24.64 16.21
N LEU A 150 -0.62 -25.98 16.25
CA LEU A 150 -0.98 -26.74 17.44
C LEU A 150 0.02 -26.48 18.57
N GLY A 151 1.32 -26.48 18.28
CA GLY A 151 2.37 -26.16 19.23
C GLY A 151 2.24 -24.74 19.78
N ALA A 152 1.95 -23.75 18.94
CA ALA A 152 1.71 -22.37 19.37
C ALA A 152 0.44 -22.24 20.23
N LEU A 153 -0.64 -22.94 19.87
CA LEU A 153 -1.88 -22.98 20.65
C LEU A 153 -1.66 -23.63 22.01
N CYS A 154 -1.05 -24.83 22.05
CA CYS A 154 -0.71 -25.53 23.28
C CYS A 154 0.23 -24.69 24.15
N SER A 155 1.24 -24.06 23.55
CA SER A 155 2.14 -23.15 24.26
C SER A 155 1.38 -21.96 24.83
N GLY A 156 0.49 -21.32 24.07
CA GLY A 156 -0.35 -20.22 24.55
C GLY A 156 -1.27 -20.63 25.70
N VAL A 157 -1.90 -21.80 25.62
CA VAL A 157 -2.75 -22.35 26.68
C VAL A 157 -1.92 -22.66 27.93
N LEU A 158 -0.76 -23.30 27.78
CA LEU A 158 0.16 -23.57 28.89
C LEU A 158 0.69 -22.28 29.52
N LEU A 159 0.98 -21.25 28.71
CA LEU A 159 1.49 -19.96 29.16
C LEU A 159 0.42 -19.16 29.92
N VAL A 160 -0.85 -19.26 29.51
CA VAL A 160 -2.01 -18.72 30.25
C VAL A 160 -2.29 -19.52 31.53
N ALA A 161 -2.27 -20.85 31.46
CA ALA A 161 -2.53 -21.72 32.61
C ALA A 161 -1.43 -21.62 33.68
N SER A 162 -0.18 -21.39 33.27
CA SER A 162 0.97 -21.18 34.17
C SER A 162 1.18 -19.70 34.55
N TRP A 163 0.36 -18.79 34.03
CA TRP A 163 0.54 -17.35 34.21
C TRP A 163 0.38 -16.93 35.68
N SER A 164 -0.54 -17.54 36.43
CA SER A 164 -0.78 -17.21 37.84
C SER A 164 0.20 -17.87 38.81
N SER A 165 0.93 -18.91 38.38
CA SER A 165 1.78 -19.73 39.25
C SER A 165 3.29 -19.59 38.98
N SER A 166 3.68 -18.87 37.94
CA SER A 166 5.08 -18.64 37.60
C SER A 166 5.61 -17.32 38.16
N ALA A 167 6.93 -17.16 38.27
CA ALA A 167 7.57 -15.86 38.53
C ALA A 167 7.42 -14.89 37.34
N TRP A 168 6.78 -15.33 36.25
CA TRP A 168 6.71 -14.59 35.00
C TRP A 168 5.97 -13.25 35.07
N PRO A 169 4.89 -13.11 35.85
CA PRO A 169 4.21 -11.84 36.01
C PRO A 169 5.11 -10.74 36.57
N GLY A 170 6.05 -11.08 37.47
CA GLY A 170 6.84 -10.09 38.21
C GLY A 170 8.05 -9.51 37.46
N TRP A 171 8.64 -10.22 36.49
CA TRP A 171 9.68 -9.65 35.63
C TRP A 171 9.07 -8.92 34.42
N ILE A 172 7.99 -9.46 33.84
CA ILE A 172 7.25 -8.80 32.76
C ILE A 172 6.63 -7.50 33.24
N SER A 173 6.07 -7.46 34.46
CA SER A 173 5.57 -6.22 35.05
C SER A 173 6.69 -5.20 35.21
N ARG A 174 7.83 -5.60 35.79
CA ARG A 174 9.00 -4.72 35.94
C ARG A 174 9.53 -4.17 34.61
N LEU A 175 9.59 -4.99 33.56
CA LEU A 175 9.99 -4.54 32.22
C LEU A 175 8.96 -3.59 31.60
N ALA A 176 7.67 -3.85 31.82
CA ALA A 176 6.60 -2.95 31.39
C ALA A 176 6.69 -1.60 32.11
N ASP A 177 6.91 -1.61 33.42
CA ASP A 177 7.09 -0.40 34.25
C ASP A 177 8.31 0.39 33.78
N LEU A 178 9.46 -0.28 33.60
CA LEU A 178 10.67 0.34 33.05
C LEU A 178 10.44 1.00 31.68
N TYR A 179 9.68 0.35 30.79
CA TYR A 179 9.34 0.94 29.49
C TYR A 179 8.39 2.13 29.64
N LEU A 180 7.39 2.04 30.52
CA LEU A 180 6.41 3.11 30.74
C LEU A 180 7.03 4.34 31.42
N ASP A 181 7.96 4.13 32.35
CA ASP A 181 8.71 5.18 33.06
C ASP A 181 9.84 5.79 32.23
N ALA A 182 10.30 5.09 31.18
CA ALA A 182 11.32 5.62 30.29
C ALA A 182 10.86 6.91 29.59
N PRO A 183 11.77 7.85 29.29
CA PRO A 183 11.45 9.05 28.53
C PRO A 183 10.74 8.72 27.22
N GLY A 184 9.79 9.57 26.80
CA GLY A 184 8.96 9.27 25.62
C GLY A 184 9.78 8.93 24.37
N TRP A 185 10.90 9.63 24.11
CA TRP A 185 11.77 9.34 22.96
C TRP A 185 12.40 7.94 23.02
N VAL A 186 12.70 7.41 24.20
CA VAL A 186 13.21 6.03 24.40
C VAL A 186 12.12 5.05 24.02
N GLN A 187 10.87 5.29 24.44
CA GLN A 187 9.74 4.43 24.09
C GLN A 187 9.52 4.37 22.57
N TRP A 188 9.63 5.51 21.89
CA TRP A 188 9.61 5.58 20.42
C TRP A 188 10.77 4.80 19.81
N ALA A 189 12.00 5.08 20.23
CA ALA A 189 13.20 4.45 19.69
C ALA A 189 13.19 2.93 19.86
N LEU A 190 12.81 2.42 21.03
CA LEU A 190 12.70 0.99 21.29
C LEU A 190 11.62 0.34 20.42
N THR A 191 10.43 0.95 20.35
CA THR A 191 9.34 0.41 19.52
C THR A 191 9.75 0.41 18.04
N GLY A 192 10.31 1.51 17.55
CA GLY A 192 10.83 1.63 16.19
C GLY A 192 11.97 0.65 15.89
N GLY A 193 12.88 0.44 16.83
CA GLY A 193 13.97 -0.53 16.71
C GLY A 193 13.44 -1.96 16.57
N VAL A 194 12.47 -2.35 17.40
CA VAL A 194 11.81 -3.67 17.31
C VAL A 194 11.05 -3.83 15.98
N LEU A 195 10.36 -2.78 15.52
CA LEU A 195 9.70 -2.78 14.22
C LEU A 195 10.71 -2.85 13.05
N GLY A 196 11.87 -2.20 13.20
CA GLY A 196 12.99 -2.33 12.28
C GLY A 196 13.52 -3.77 12.23
N LEU A 197 13.67 -4.42 13.39
CA LEU A 197 14.05 -5.83 13.45
C LEU A 197 13.01 -6.73 12.75
N TYR A 198 11.72 -6.50 12.99
CA TYR A 198 10.64 -7.19 12.27
C TYR A 198 10.77 -7.00 10.74
N TYR A 199 10.97 -5.75 10.31
CA TYR A 199 10.97 -5.38 8.90
C TYR A 199 12.28 -5.66 8.15
N PHE A 200 13.41 -5.80 8.82
CA PHE A 200 14.70 -6.05 8.17
C PHE A 200 15.32 -7.41 8.53
N SER A 201 14.80 -8.15 9.51
CA SER A 201 15.34 -9.48 9.83
C SER A 201 15.23 -10.43 8.64
N PRO A 202 16.33 -11.12 8.27
CA PRO A 202 16.30 -12.15 7.24
C PRO A 202 15.82 -13.51 7.77
N TRP A 203 15.63 -13.66 9.09
CA TRP A 203 15.37 -14.94 9.74
C TRP A 203 13.90 -15.05 10.16
N PRO A 204 13.13 -16.04 9.67
CA PRO A 204 11.71 -16.16 9.98
C PRO A 204 11.40 -16.18 11.48
N VAL A 205 12.21 -16.89 12.27
CA VAL A 205 12.06 -16.94 13.74
C VAL A 205 12.33 -15.58 14.36
N GLY A 206 13.37 -14.87 13.90
CA GLY A 206 13.69 -13.51 14.37
C GLY A 206 12.57 -12.51 14.05
N THR A 207 11.98 -12.61 12.85
CA THR A 207 10.82 -11.80 12.45
C THR A 207 9.62 -12.05 13.37
N LEU A 208 9.30 -13.31 13.69
CA LEU A 208 8.17 -13.64 14.57
C LEU A 208 8.40 -13.18 16.02
N LEU A 209 9.63 -13.32 16.54
CA LEU A 209 9.99 -12.83 17.87
C LEU A 209 9.90 -11.30 17.94
N ALA A 210 10.41 -10.59 16.92
CA ALA A 210 10.29 -9.14 16.83
C ALA A 210 8.83 -8.69 16.70
N PHE A 211 8.00 -9.42 15.94
CA PHE A 211 6.57 -9.15 15.82
C PHE A 211 5.83 -9.33 17.15
N ALA A 212 6.13 -10.40 17.89
CA ALA A 212 5.55 -10.64 19.22
C ALA A 212 5.96 -9.54 20.21
N LEU A 213 7.25 -9.16 20.23
CA LEU A 213 7.75 -8.07 21.06
C LEU A 213 7.11 -6.73 20.69
N ALA A 214 6.94 -6.43 19.40
CA ALA A 214 6.20 -5.26 18.95
C ALA A 214 4.77 -5.26 19.47
N GLY A 215 4.08 -6.41 19.42
CA GLY A 215 2.75 -6.58 20.01
C GLY A 215 2.70 -6.25 21.51
N MET A 216 3.72 -6.67 22.28
CA MET A 216 3.82 -6.34 23.71
C MET A 216 4.01 -4.84 23.95
N LEU A 217 4.91 -4.18 23.20
CA LEU A 217 5.14 -2.74 23.32
C LEU A 217 3.90 -1.93 22.90
N ILE A 218 3.24 -2.34 21.82
CA ILE A 218 1.99 -1.72 21.33
C ILE A 218 0.86 -1.92 22.33
N TYR A 219 0.78 -3.07 23.01
CA TYR A 219 -0.20 -3.28 24.08
C TYR A 219 -0.05 -2.24 25.20
N LEU A 220 1.18 -1.90 25.58
CA LEU A 220 1.46 -0.85 26.56
C LEU A 220 1.14 0.56 26.01
N ARG A 221 1.57 0.85 24.78
CA ARG A 221 1.47 2.17 24.13
C ARG A 221 0.86 2.11 22.74
N VAL A 222 -0.46 1.90 22.69
CA VAL A 222 -1.26 1.85 21.45
C VAL A 222 -1.11 3.14 20.63
N ASP A 223 -0.90 4.30 21.28
CA ASP A 223 -0.66 5.58 20.61
C ASP A 223 0.61 5.59 19.76
N ILE A 224 1.68 4.94 20.24
CA ILE A 224 2.94 4.77 19.49
C ILE A 224 2.73 3.80 18.34
N GLY A 225 2.05 2.67 18.59
CA GLY A 225 1.71 1.68 17.56
C GLY A 225 0.91 2.27 16.40
N LEU A 226 -0.16 3.02 16.70
CA LEU A 226 -0.98 3.70 15.69
C LEU A 226 -0.19 4.73 14.88
N SER A 227 0.76 5.42 15.50
CA SER A 227 1.59 6.38 14.79
C SER A 227 2.58 5.71 13.85
N TYR A 228 3.18 4.57 14.23
CA TYR A 228 3.97 3.76 13.30
C TYR A 228 3.12 3.15 12.19
N ALA A 229 1.87 2.75 12.49
CA ALA A 229 0.93 2.30 11.46
C ALA A 229 0.69 3.42 10.43
N VAL A 230 0.39 4.63 10.89
CA VAL A 230 0.22 5.80 10.01
C VAL A 230 1.49 6.14 9.24
N PHE A 231 2.66 6.09 9.88
CA PHE A 231 3.93 6.31 9.20
C PHE A 231 4.18 5.28 8.08
N SER A 232 3.74 4.03 8.29
CA SER A 232 3.95 2.94 7.33
C SER A 232 2.99 2.94 6.14
N ILE A 233 1.96 3.81 6.12
CA ILE A 233 0.93 3.87 5.07
C ILE A 233 1.52 3.90 3.65
N PRO A 234 2.49 4.79 3.30
CA PRO A 234 3.02 4.86 1.93
C PRO A 234 3.83 3.63 1.49
N PHE A 235 4.24 2.79 2.43
CA PHE A 235 5.15 1.67 2.18
C PHE A 235 4.41 0.34 1.96
N PHE A 236 3.10 0.38 1.73
CA PHE A 236 2.27 -0.83 1.58
C PHE A 236 2.70 -1.75 0.42
N LEU A 237 3.37 -1.20 -0.61
CA LEU A 237 3.92 -1.95 -1.75
C LEU A 237 5.14 -2.82 -1.40
N TYR A 238 5.64 -2.73 -0.17
CA TYR A 238 6.76 -3.52 0.33
C TYR A 238 6.30 -4.39 1.50
N PRO A 239 5.43 -5.38 1.26
CA PRO A 239 4.92 -6.24 2.32
C PRO A 239 6.01 -7.20 2.82
N ARG A 240 5.83 -7.71 4.04
CA ARG A 240 6.68 -8.76 4.60
C ARG A 240 6.00 -10.12 4.42
N SER A 241 6.76 -11.07 3.89
CA SER A 241 6.31 -12.44 3.66
C SER A 241 6.51 -13.29 4.91
N ILE A 242 5.41 -13.84 5.44
CA ILE A 242 5.37 -14.70 6.62
C ILE A 242 4.62 -15.97 6.22
N PHE A 243 5.30 -17.13 6.28
CA PHE A 243 4.74 -18.44 5.92
C PHE A 243 4.05 -18.52 4.54
N GLY A 244 4.59 -17.81 3.53
CA GLY A 244 4.05 -17.83 2.16
C GLY A 244 2.88 -16.86 1.91
N LYS A 245 2.53 -16.01 2.89
CA LYS A 245 1.61 -14.88 2.72
C LYS A 245 2.32 -13.56 2.97
N SER A 246 1.98 -12.54 2.20
CA SER A 246 2.57 -11.21 2.33
C SER A 246 1.60 -10.26 3.02
N PHE A 247 2.07 -9.58 4.06
CA PHE A 247 1.30 -8.59 4.82
C PHE A 247 1.99 -7.24 4.74
N SER A 248 1.23 -6.19 4.43
CA SER A 248 1.80 -4.84 4.47
C SER A 248 2.10 -4.43 5.91
N THR A 249 3.08 -3.56 6.12
CA THR A 249 3.42 -3.10 7.48
C THR A 249 2.25 -2.36 8.13
N VAL A 250 1.49 -1.55 7.36
CA VAL A 250 0.31 -0.85 7.86
C VAL A 250 -0.79 -1.82 8.30
N GLU A 251 -1.08 -2.84 7.48
CA GLU A 251 -2.02 -3.93 7.82
C GLU A 251 -1.61 -4.61 9.13
N ALA A 252 -0.35 -5.05 9.21
CA ALA A 252 0.16 -5.77 10.38
C ALA A 252 0.06 -4.91 11.66
N LEU A 253 0.39 -3.62 11.58
CA LEU A 253 0.37 -2.72 12.74
C LEU A 253 -1.04 -2.31 13.16
N VAL A 254 -1.96 -2.08 12.22
CA VAL A 254 -3.37 -1.80 12.55
C VAL A 254 -4.01 -3.00 13.21
N LEU A 255 -3.76 -4.22 12.71
CA LEU A 255 -4.26 -5.45 13.31
C LEU A 255 -3.63 -5.71 14.69
N LEU A 256 -2.34 -5.45 14.89
CA LEU A 256 -1.70 -5.51 16.21
C LEU A 256 -2.31 -4.50 17.19
N CYS A 257 -2.56 -3.26 16.76
CA CYS A 257 -3.22 -2.25 17.58
C CYS A 257 -4.66 -2.66 17.93
N CYS A 258 -5.39 -3.25 16.98
CA CYS A 258 -6.72 -3.80 17.20
C CYS A 258 -6.71 -4.94 18.22
N ALA A 259 -5.80 -5.90 18.06
CA ALA A 259 -5.64 -7.01 19.00
C ALA A 259 -5.27 -6.50 20.40
N ALA A 260 -4.30 -5.58 20.50
CA ALA A 260 -3.92 -4.94 21.75
C ALA A 260 -5.11 -4.25 22.44
N TRP A 261 -5.90 -3.47 21.69
CA TRP A 261 -7.09 -2.81 22.20
C TRP A 261 -8.15 -3.83 22.67
N CYS A 262 -8.44 -4.85 21.87
CA CYS A 262 -9.40 -5.90 22.21
C CYS A 262 -9.00 -6.64 23.49
N VAL A 263 -7.73 -7.01 23.64
CA VAL A 263 -7.24 -7.68 24.85
C VAL A 263 -7.37 -6.78 26.08
N ARG A 264 -7.05 -5.48 25.96
CA ARG A 264 -7.21 -4.52 27.06
C ARG A 264 -8.67 -4.39 27.47
N TRP A 265 -9.57 -4.26 26.49
CA TRP A 265 -11.00 -4.13 26.72
C TRP A 265 -11.58 -5.40 27.38
N LEU A 266 -11.28 -6.59 26.83
CA LEU A 266 -11.71 -7.87 27.41
C LEU A 266 -11.21 -8.05 28.85
N ARG A 267 -9.95 -7.68 29.11
CA ARG A 267 -9.35 -7.79 30.44
C ARG A 267 -10.02 -6.87 31.46
N GLN A 268 -10.34 -5.64 31.06
CA GLN A 268 -10.93 -4.63 31.93
C GLN A 268 -12.42 -4.91 32.18
N GLU A 269 -13.17 -5.19 31.12
CA GLU A 269 -14.63 -5.25 31.19
C GLU A 269 -15.15 -6.64 31.60
N ILE A 270 -14.45 -7.72 31.22
CA ILE A 270 -14.91 -9.11 31.40
C ILE A 270 -14.04 -9.90 32.37
N LEU A 271 -12.73 -10.03 32.13
CA LEU A 271 -11.91 -11.00 32.86
C LEU A 271 -11.63 -10.63 34.32
N ARG A 272 -11.68 -9.35 34.65
CA ARG A 272 -11.51 -8.85 36.04
C ARG A 272 -12.83 -8.65 36.78
N SER A 273 -13.97 -8.90 36.14
CA SER A 273 -15.29 -8.63 36.68
C SER A 273 -16.01 -9.93 37.03
N SER A 274 -16.88 -9.90 38.05
CA SER A 274 -17.79 -11.02 38.31
C SER A 274 -18.72 -11.24 37.11
N THR A 275 -19.31 -12.42 36.92
CA THR A 275 -20.21 -12.69 35.78
C THR A 275 -21.37 -11.68 35.68
N ARG A 276 -21.95 -11.27 36.81
CA ARG A 276 -22.98 -10.22 36.87
C ARG A 276 -22.43 -8.84 36.49
N SER A 277 -21.23 -8.51 36.96
CA SER A 277 -20.54 -7.25 36.63
C SER A 277 -20.13 -7.19 35.15
N ALA A 278 -19.70 -8.30 34.55
CA ALA A 278 -19.36 -8.39 33.14
C ALA A 278 -20.57 -8.09 32.25
N LEU A 279 -21.73 -8.66 32.56
CA LEU A 279 -22.98 -8.39 31.84
C LEU A 279 -23.39 -6.91 31.96
N ALA A 280 -23.31 -6.34 33.17
CA ALA A 280 -23.61 -4.93 33.40
C ALA A 280 -22.63 -4.01 32.64
N ASN A 281 -21.33 -4.34 32.64
CA ASN A 281 -20.30 -3.62 31.90
C ASN A 281 -20.57 -3.65 30.40
N LEU A 282 -20.89 -4.81 29.83
CA LEU A 282 -21.25 -4.96 28.41
C LEU A 282 -22.49 -4.14 28.04
N GLN A 283 -23.54 -4.15 28.87
CA GLN A 283 -24.74 -3.35 28.66
C GLN A 283 -24.45 -1.84 28.77
N SER A 284 -23.61 -1.44 29.73
CA SER A 284 -23.19 -0.05 29.88
C SER A 284 -22.38 0.41 28.67
N TRP A 285 -21.45 -0.43 28.18
CA TRP A 285 -20.60 -0.16 27.05
C TRP A 285 -21.42 -0.06 25.77
N SER A 286 -22.34 -1.00 25.51
CA SER A 286 -23.19 -0.97 24.32
C SER A 286 -24.13 0.24 24.32
N SER A 287 -24.66 0.64 25.48
CA SER A 287 -25.49 1.84 25.60
C SER A 287 -24.69 3.14 25.39
N ARG A 288 -23.45 3.21 25.89
CA ARG A 288 -22.53 4.34 25.66
C ARG A 288 -22.09 4.39 24.20
N TRP A 289 -21.77 3.24 23.64
CA TRP A 289 -21.42 3.06 22.24
C TRP A 289 -22.52 3.59 21.33
N GLY A 290 -23.75 3.10 21.49
CA GLY A 290 -24.91 3.52 20.68
C GLY A 290 -25.16 5.02 20.75
N ARG A 291 -25.06 5.62 21.94
CA ARG A 291 -25.20 7.08 22.14
C ARG A 291 -24.07 7.91 21.53
N SER A 292 -22.89 7.32 21.34
CA SER A 292 -21.72 8.00 20.75
C SER A 292 -21.71 8.02 19.22
N LEU A 293 -22.62 7.27 18.57
CA LEU A 293 -22.67 7.16 17.11
C LEU A 293 -23.16 8.47 16.47
N SER A 294 -22.43 8.92 15.46
CA SER A 294 -22.77 10.03 14.60
C SER A 294 -23.20 9.56 13.21
N SER A 295 -23.68 10.50 12.39
CA SER A 295 -23.96 10.23 10.98
C SER A 295 -22.76 9.66 10.21
N LEU A 296 -21.52 10.06 10.57
CA LEU A 296 -20.30 9.52 9.93
C LEU A 296 -20.05 8.06 10.31
N ASP A 297 -20.39 7.68 11.54
CA ASP A 297 -20.26 6.29 12.01
C ASP A 297 -21.20 5.36 11.25
N TRP A 298 -22.44 5.81 11.05
CA TRP A 298 -23.42 5.09 10.24
C TRP A 298 -23.04 5.04 8.76
N ALA A 299 -22.47 6.12 8.20
CA ALA A 299 -21.97 6.13 6.84
C ALA A 299 -20.82 5.13 6.62
N VAL A 300 -19.87 5.06 7.57
CA VAL A 300 -18.79 4.06 7.55
C VAL A 300 -19.35 2.64 7.62
N LEU A 301 -20.27 2.38 8.55
CA LEU A 301 -20.89 1.06 8.67
C LEU A 301 -21.66 0.67 7.40
N ALA A 302 -22.47 1.59 6.85
CA ALA A 302 -23.23 1.36 5.63
C ALA A 302 -22.30 1.06 4.45
N PHE A 303 -21.18 1.77 4.33
CA PHE A 303 -20.17 1.52 3.30
C PHE A 303 -19.52 0.14 3.44
N VAL A 304 -19.11 -0.25 4.65
CA VAL A 304 -18.54 -1.59 4.91
C VAL A 304 -19.56 -2.70 4.61
N LEU A 305 -20.81 -2.54 5.03
CA LEU A 305 -21.87 -3.52 4.76
C LEU A 305 -22.18 -3.62 3.26
N LEU A 306 -22.25 -2.48 2.56
CA LEU A 306 -22.45 -2.47 1.12
C LEU A 306 -21.30 -3.14 0.37
N ALA A 307 -20.06 -2.89 0.79
CA ALA A 307 -18.87 -3.55 0.25
C ALA A 307 -18.85 -5.07 0.55
N ALA A 308 -19.42 -5.51 1.67
CA ALA A 308 -19.60 -6.93 1.93
C ALA A 308 -20.69 -7.55 1.04
N ILE A 309 -21.79 -6.82 0.81
CA ILE A 309 -22.88 -7.25 -0.09
C ILE A 309 -22.39 -7.34 -1.54
N SER A 310 -21.50 -6.44 -1.99
CA SER A 310 -20.99 -6.47 -3.36
C SER A 310 -20.19 -7.74 -3.68
N LEU A 311 -19.66 -8.45 -2.68
CA LEU A 311 -19.00 -9.74 -2.85
C LEU A 311 -19.92 -10.81 -3.45
N LEU A 312 -21.23 -10.71 -3.23
CA LEU A 312 -22.22 -11.63 -3.79
C LEU A 312 -22.37 -11.51 -5.31
N PHE A 313 -21.89 -10.39 -5.88
CA PHE A 313 -22.02 -10.06 -7.31
C PHE A 313 -20.67 -10.09 -8.05
N SER A 314 -19.58 -10.43 -7.35
CA SER A 314 -18.24 -10.52 -7.92
C SER A 314 -18.04 -11.80 -8.72
N ALA A 315 -17.60 -11.68 -9.98
CA ALA A 315 -17.20 -12.83 -10.79
C ALA A 315 -15.92 -13.49 -10.23
N ASN A 316 -14.93 -12.67 -9.85
CA ASN A 316 -13.67 -13.11 -9.25
C ASN A 316 -13.68 -12.88 -7.73
N LEU A 317 -14.27 -13.81 -6.99
CA LEU A 317 -14.47 -13.65 -5.53
C LEU A 317 -13.15 -13.54 -4.75
N GLY A 318 -12.09 -14.25 -5.17
CA GLY A 318 -10.81 -14.27 -4.45
C GLY A 318 -10.15 -12.89 -4.34
N VAL A 319 -10.14 -12.14 -5.44
CA VAL A 319 -9.61 -10.77 -5.46
C VAL A 319 -10.53 -9.78 -4.76
N SER A 320 -11.85 -9.95 -4.87
CA SER A 320 -12.83 -9.14 -4.14
C SER A 320 -12.70 -9.28 -2.63
N ILE A 321 -12.49 -10.49 -2.10
CA ILE A 321 -12.27 -10.71 -0.66
C ILE A 321 -10.99 -10.02 -0.20
N ARG A 322 -9.93 -10.07 -1.02
CA ARG A 322 -8.67 -9.38 -0.72
C ARG A 322 -8.86 -7.87 -0.67
N GLU A 323 -9.52 -7.28 -1.67
CA GLU A 323 -9.82 -5.85 -1.70
C GLU A 323 -10.75 -5.44 -0.54
N PHE A 324 -11.80 -6.21 -0.27
CA PHE A 324 -12.69 -5.97 0.86
C PHE A 324 -11.91 -5.95 2.19
N ARG A 325 -11.03 -6.92 2.42
CA ARG A 325 -10.21 -6.96 3.64
C ARG A 325 -9.28 -5.74 3.73
N VAL A 326 -8.47 -5.52 2.70
CA VAL A 326 -7.32 -4.60 2.77
C VAL A 326 -7.71 -3.14 2.52
N ILE A 327 -8.68 -2.88 1.65
CA ILE A 327 -9.08 -1.50 1.25
C ILE A 327 -10.30 -1.01 2.04
N ILE A 328 -11.16 -1.91 2.49
CA ILE A 328 -12.41 -1.54 3.18
C ILE A 328 -12.32 -1.80 4.69
N VAL A 329 -12.12 -3.05 5.11
CA VAL A 329 -12.19 -3.46 6.51
C VAL A 329 -11.02 -2.90 7.32
N GLU A 330 -9.79 -3.05 6.87
CA GLU A 330 -8.61 -2.63 7.64
C GLU A 330 -8.55 -1.09 7.87
N PRO A 331 -8.83 -0.22 6.87
CA PRO A 331 -8.98 1.22 7.12
C PRO A 331 -10.17 1.55 8.03
N ALA A 332 -11.29 0.82 7.93
CA ALA A 332 -12.42 0.98 8.85
C ALA A 332 -12.06 0.56 10.29
N VAL A 333 -11.20 -0.44 10.47
CA VAL A 333 -10.62 -0.82 11.77
C VAL A 333 -9.72 0.28 12.31
N LEU A 334 -8.90 0.94 11.48
CA LEU A 334 -8.15 2.12 11.92
C LEU A 334 -9.10 3.22 12.41
N TYR A 335 -10.16 3.53 11.67
CA TYR A 335 -11.19 4.50 12.09
C TYR A 335 -11.83 4.12 13.43
N PHE A 336 -12.21 2.85 13.59
CA PHE A 336 -12.74 2.31 14.84
C PHE A 336 -11.75 2.50 16.00
N LEU A 337 -10.48 2.15 15.80
CA LEU A 337 -9.43 2.31 16.81
C LEU A 337 -9.28 3.77 17.23
N LEU A 338 -9.30 4.72 16.29
CA LEU A 338 -9.19 6.15 16.61
C LEU A 338 -10.37 6.67 17.43
N ARG A 339 -11.55 6.06 17.30
CA ARG A 339 -12.70 6.38 18.15
C ARG A 339 -12.61 5.77 19.55
N GLN A 340 -11.99 4.59 19.68
CA GLN A 340 -12.13 3.76 20.86
C GLN A 340 -10.88 3.61 21.72
N ALA A 341 -9.71 3.94 21.18
CA ALA A 341 -8.46 3.84 21.91
C ALA A 341 -8.30 4.90 23.02
N GLY A 342 -9.23 5.86 23.15
CA GLY A 342 -9.20 6.88 24.20
C GLY A 342 -7.97 7.78 24.13
N LEU A 343 -7.48 8.07 22.92
CA LEU A 343 -6.27 8.87 22.72
C LEU A 343 -6.48 10.31 23.20
N ARG A 344 -5.48 10.83 23.93
CA ARG A 344 -5.43 12.24 24.34
C ARG A 344 -5.18 13.14 23.12
N ASP A 345 -5.55 14.41 23.21
CA ASP A 345 -5.33 15.39 22.13
C ASP A 345 -3.88 15.43 21.63
N LYS A 346 -2.90 15.40 22.55
CA LYS A 346 -1.47 15.35 22.19
C LYS A 346 -1.10 14.08 21.39
N GLN A 347 -1.76 12.96 21.65
CA GLN A 347 -1.53 11.69 20.93
C GLN A 347 -2.22 11.72 19.57
N LEU A 348 -3.45 12.25 19.49
CA LEU A 348 -4.15 12.45 18.22
C LEU A 348 -3.38 13.38 17.27
N LEU A 349 -2.76 14.43 17.79
CA LEU A 349 -1.92 15.35 17.01
C LEU A 349 -0.64 14.70 16.44
N ARG A 350 -0.18 13.56 16.98
CA ARG A 350 0.99 12.84 16.44
C ARG A 350 0.67 12.01 15.20
N LEU A 351 -0.59 11.67 14.97
CA LEU A 351 -1.00 10.90 13.79
C LEU A 351 -0.79 11.68 12.48
N PRO A 352 -1.26 12.95 12.33
CA PRO A 352 -0.91 13.74 11.16
C PRO A 352 0.59 14.06 11.09
N ASP A 353 1.29 14.17 12.22
CA ASP A 353 2.76 14.31 12.22
C ASP A 353 3.45 13.09 11.60
N ALA A 354 2.99 11.88 11.96
CA ALA A 354 3.49 10.64 11.39
C ALA A 354 3.22 10.55 9.89
N LEU A 355 2.05 11.02 9.42
CA LEU A 355 1.73 11.07 8.00
C LEU A 355 2.62 12.08 7.24
N VAL A 356 2.82 13.28 7.79
CA VAL A 356 3.73 14.28 7.20
C VAL A 356 5.16 13.76 7.17
N LEU A 357 5.61 13.10 8.24
CA LEU A 357 6.93 12.48 8.31
C LEU A 357 7.10 11.34 7.29
N ALA A 358 6.05 10.55 7.06
CA ALA A 358 6.05 9.51 6.03
C ALA A 358 6.14 10.12 4.62
N GLY A 359 5.36 11.17 4.35
CA GLY A 359 5.46 11.93 3.11
C GLY A 359 6.85 12.53 2.91
N LEU A 360 7.45 13.07 3.97
CA LEU A 360 8.82 13.59 3.94
C LEU A 360 9.83 12.49 3.61
N ALA A 361 9.74 11.32 4.24
CA ALA A 361 10.63 10.18 3.98
C ALA A 361 10.51 9.71 2.52
N VAL A 362 9.28 9.58 2.00
CA VAL A 362 9.02 9.22 0.60
C VAL A 362 9.56 10.29 -0.35
N SER A 363 9.37 11.57 -0.04
CA SER A 363 9.89 12.67 -0.89
C SER A 363 11.40 12.72 -0.90
N VAL A 364 12.07 12.58 0.25
CA VAL A 364 13.54 12.54 0.31
C VAL A 364 14.08 11.35 -0.47
N PHE A 365 13.48 10.16 -0.31
CA PHE A 365 13.84 8.99 -1.08
C PHE A 365 13.64 9.19 -2.59
N GLY A 366 12.51 9.76 -3.00
CA GLY A 366 12.24 10.08 -4.40
C GLY A 366 13.21 11.11 -4.98
N LEU A 367 13.58 12.14 -4.22
CA LEU A 367 14.54 13.15 -4.66
C LEU A 367 15.94 12.55 -4.80
N TYR A 368 16.34 11.67 -3.89
CA TYR A 368 17.54 10.85 -4.03
C TYR A 368 17.47 10.00 -5.32
N GLN A 369 16.34 9.34 -5.58
CA GLN A 369 16.18 8.57 -6.80
C GLN A 369 16.38 9.43 -8.06
N TYR A 370 15.74 10.60 -8.10
CA TYR A 370 15.73 11.51 -9.24
C TYR A 370 17.10 12.14 -9.52
N PHE A 371 17.76 12.68 -8.48
CA PHE A 371 19.00 13.45 -8.64
C PHE A 371 20.28 12.60 -8.54
N VAL A 372 20.25 11.48 -7.81
CA VAL A 372 21.45 10.68 -7.52
C VAL A 372 21.43 9.36 -8.27
N SER A 373 20.38 8.54 -8.10
CA SER A 373 20.38 7.18 -8.67
C SER A 373 20.01 7.11 -10.15
N GLY A 374 19.29 8.11 -10.67
CA GLY A 374 18.72 8.08 -12.01
C GLY A 374 17.45 7.22 -12.17
N ASP A 375 16.98 6.53 -11.12
CA ASP A 375 15.75 5.71 -11.11
C ASP A 375 14.49 6.59 -11.23
N VAL A 376 14.10 6.87 -12.47
CA VAL A 376 12.94 7.70 -12.83
C VAL A 376 12.13 7.01 -13.93
N ILE A 377 10.87 7.40 -14.04
CA ILE A 377 10.04 7.00 -15.18
C ILE A 377 10.14 8.07 -16.25
N VAL A 378 10.58 7.69 -17.45
CA VAL A 378 10.61 8.59 -18.60
C VAL A 378 9.34 8.37 -19.42
N THR A 379 8.52 9.41 -19.54
CA THR A 379 7.29 9.37 -20.33
C THR A 379 7.19 10.67 -21.11
N GLU A 380 6.85 10.60 -22.41
CA GLU A 380 6.75 11.77 -23.27
C GLU A 380 8.03 12.66 -23.18
N GLY A 381 9.21 12.05 -23.12
CA GLY A 381 10.50 12.76 -23.04
C GLY A 381 10.80 13.49 -21.72
N VAL A 382 10.01 13.29 -20.65
CA VAL A 382 10.25 13.90 -19.33
C VAL A 382 10.56 12.85 -18.29
N ARG A 383 11.58 13.15 -17.47
CA ARG A 383 11.94 12.38 -16.28
C ARG A 383 10.93 12.67 -15.17
N ARG A 384 10.28 11.63 -14.65
CA ARG A 384 9.23 11.74 -13.63
C ARG A 384 9.64 10.96 -12.39
N ILE A 385 9.59 11.62 -11.24
CA ILE A 385 9.86 11.02 -9.92
C ILE A 385 8.71 10.07 -9.53
N ARG A 386 9.04 8.90 -8.96
CA ARG A 386 8.05 7.91 -8.51
C ARG A 386 8.15 7.57 -7.02
N GLY A 387 9.30 7.80 -6.39
CA GLY A 387 9.52 7.44 -4.99
C GLY A 387 9.34 5.94 -4.77
N VAL A 388 8.60 5.61 -3.72
CA VAL A 388 8.25 4.23 -3.33
C VAL A 388 7.12 3.61 -4.17
N TYR A 389 6.60 4.33 -5.17
CA TYR A 389 5.48 3.88 -6.00
C TYR A 389 5.94 3.37 -7.36
N ALA A 390 5.05 2.61 -8.01
CA ALA A 390 5.20 2.18 -9.39
C ALA A 390 4.91 3.29 -10.41
N SER A 391 4.19 4.36 -10.02
CA SER A 391 3.80 5.45 -10.91
C SER A 391 3.96 6.82 -10.24
N PRO A 392 4.42 7.86 -10.98
CA PRO A 392 4.46 9.24 -10.48
C PRO A 392 3.09 9.79 -10.08
N ASN A 393 2.01 9.27 -10.68
CA ASN A 393 0.64 9.69 -10.34
C ASN A 393 0.25 9.22 -8.94
N ASN A 394 0.65 8.01 -8.53
CA ASN A 394 0.38 7.49 -7.18
C ASN A 394 1.11 8.31 -6.11
N LEU A 395 2.37 8.66 -6.37
CA LEU A 395 3.11 9.58 -5.50
C LEU A 395 2.39 10.93 -5.39
N SER A 396 1.90 11.46 -6.52
CA SER A 396 1.15 12.71 -6.55
C SER A 396 -0.18 12.64 -5.78
N LEU A 397 -0.89 11.51 -5.83
CA LEU A 397 -2.10 11.27 -5.04
C LEU A 397 -1.82 11.33 -3.53
N LEU A 398 -0.74 10.70 -3.06
CA LEU A 398 -0.32 10.80 -1.66
C LEU A 398 0.06 12.24 -1.29
N LEU A 399 0.96 12.86 -2.05
CA LEU A 399 1.46 14.21 -1.75
C LEU A 399 0.35 15.27 -1.79
N GLY A 400 -0.65 15.09 -2.67
CA GLY A 400 -1.84 15.93 -2.75
C GLY A 400 -2.69 15.95 -1.46
N ARG A 401 -2.57 14.92 -0.60
CA ARG A 401 -3.20 14.85 0.73
C ARG A 401 -2.31 15.44 1.83
N ILE A 402 -1.00 15.28 1.71
CA ILE A 402 -0.04 15.69 2.74
C ILE A 402 0.29 17.18 2.65
N ILE A 403 0.41 17.74 1.44
CA ILE A 403 0.80 19.15 1.25
C ILE A 403 -0.23 20.12 1.87
N PRO A 404 -1.56 19.95 1.69
CA PRO A 404 -2.53 20.82 2.36
C PRO A 404 -2.43 20.79 3.89
N LEU A 405 -2.09 19.64 4.50
CA LEU A 405 -1.79 19.53 5.93
C LEU A 405 -0.51 20.30 6.30
N GLY A 406 0.54 20.20 5.50
CA GLY A 406 1.76 20.99 5.63
C GLY A 406 1.49 22.50 5.65
N ILE A 407 0.72 22.98 4.67
CA ILE A 407 0.37 24.40 4.49
C ILE A 407 -0.49 24.89 5.66
N SER A 408 -1.52 24.15 6.05
CA SER A 408 -2.35 24.54 7.19
C SER A 408 -1.56 24.58 8.50
N GLY A 409 -0.64 23.64 8.70
CA GLY A 409 0.29 23.63 9.83
C GLY A 409 1.20 24.86 9.86
N LEU A 410 1.80 25.23 8.73
CA LEU A 410 2.63 26.44 8.63
C LEU A 410 1.85 27.73 8.94
N LEU A 411 0.57 27.78 8.56
CA LEU A 411 -0.26 28.98 8.71
C LEU A 411 -0.94 29.12 10.08
N VAL A 412 -1.32 28.02 10.72
CA VAL A 412 -2.23 28.03 11.88
C VAL A 412 -1.66 27.32 13.12
N ALA A 413 -0.71 26.38 12.96
CA ALA A 413 -0.16 25.66 14.11
C ALA A 413 0.77 26.54 14.97
N LYS A 414 1.00 26.12 16.20
CA LYS A 414 1.93 26.78 17.12
C LYS A 414 3.37 26.28 16.90
N PRO A 415 4.41 27.08 17.16
CA PRO A 415 5.78 26.58 17.26
C PRO A 415 5.87 25.49 18.35
N PRO A 416 6.69 24.43 18.16
CA PRO A 416 7.61 24.21 17.04
C PRO A 416 6.95 23.57 15.80
N ARG A 417 5.73 23.04 15.92
CA ARG A 417 5.00 22.33 14.84
C ARG A 417 4.92 23.15 13.56
N ARG A 418 4.63 24.45 13.68
CA ARG A 418 4.61 25.41 12.56
C ARG A 418 5.88 25.35 11.70
N HIS A 419 7.05 25.37 12.34
CA HIS A 419 8.34 25.37 11.65
C HIS A 419 8.67 24.01 11.06
N ALA A 420 8.34 22.93 11.77
CA ALA A 420 8.52 21.56 11.26
C ALA A 420 7.70 21.32 9.99
N TYR A 421 6.44 21.75 9.96
CA TYR A 421 5.58 21.64 8.79
C TYR A 421 6.07 22.52 7.64
N GLY A 422 6.50 23.75 7.95
CA GLY A 422 7.15 24.64 6.98
C GLY A 422 8.40 24.04 6.33
N ALA A 423 9.27 23.41 7.12
CA ALA A 423 10.47 22.75 6.61
C ALA A 423 10.14 21.52 5.76
N ALA A 424 9.16 20.71 6.18
CA ALA A 424 8.73 19.53 5.43
C ALA A 424 8.10 19.88 4.07
N LEU A 425 7.46 21.05 3.94
CA LEU A 425 6.83 21.49 2.69
C LEU A 425 7.82 21.59 1.51
N VAL A 426 9.07 21.95 1.75
CA VAL A 426 10.07 22.15 0.69
C VAL A 426 10.28 20.87 -0.15
N PRO A 427 10.71 19.74 0.44
CA PRO A 427 10.84 18.49 -0.32
C PRO A 427 9.50 17.92 -0.77
N LEU A 428 8.39 18.14 -0.05
CA LEU A 428 7.06 17.68 -0.46
C LEU A 428 6.60 18.34 -1.77
N VAL A 429 6.67 19.66 -1.84
CA VAL A 429 6.26 20.44 -3.02
C VAL A 429 7.20 20.21 -4.19
N LEU A 430 8.52 20.16 -3.95
CA LEU A 430 9.50 19.84 -5.00
C LEU A 430 9.28 18.45 -5.58
N CYS A 431 9.07 17.44 -4.71
CA CYS A 431 8.78 16.08 -5.14
C CYS A 431 7.47 16.01 -5.94
N LEU A 432 6.40 16.68 -5.48
CA LEU A 432 5.17 16.79 -6.26
C LEU A 432 5.48 17.37 -7.65
N PHE A 433 6.38 18.34 -7.78
CA PHE A 433 6.65 19.08 -9.02
C PHE A 433 7.28 18.17 -10.05
N LEU A 434 8.26 17.41 -9.60
CA LEU A 434 8.97 16.43 -10.41
C LEU A 434 8.11 15.19 -10.75
N THR A 435 6.88 15.05 -10.22
CA THR A 435 5.95 13.99 -10.68
C THR A 435 5.38 14.27 -12.06
N TYR A 436 5.31 15.54 -12.47
CA TYR A 436 4.59 15.99 -13.66
C TYR A 436 3.15 15.44 -13.75
N SER A 437 2.51 15.14 -12.60
CA SER A 437 1.12 14.66 -12.57
C SER A 437 0.15 15.83 -12.75
N ARG A 438 -0.65 15.78 -13.84
CA ARG A 438 -1.69 16.79 -14.14
C ARG A 438 -2.69 16.91 -13.00
N GLY A 439 -3.12 15.78 -12.43
CA GLY A 439 -4.08 15.76 -11.32
C GLY A 439 -3.53 16.34 -10.02
N GLY A 440 -2.23 16.20 -9.78
CA GLY A 440 -1.57 16.85 -8.64
C GLY A 440 -1.55 18.37 -8.74
N TRP A 441 -1.03 18.89 -9.85
CA TRP A 441 -0.76 20.32 -10.01
C TRP A 441 -1.97 21.15 -10.45
N LEU A 442 -2.86 20.58 -11.26
CA LEU A 442 -3.99 21.33 -11.82
C LEU A 442 -5.28 21.16 -11.00
N LEU A 443 -5.40 20.07 -10.22
CA LEU A 443 -6.63 19.79 -9.46
C LEU A 443 -6.36 19.73 -7.96
N SER A 444 -5.53 18.80 -7.49
CA SER A 444 -5.34 18.54 -6.06
C SER A 444 -4.81 19.76 -5.30
N LEU A 445 -3.67 20.32 -5.74
CA LEU A 445 -3.01 21.43 -5.05
C LEU A 445 -3.83 22.73 -5.13
N PRO A 446 -4.37 23.16 -6.30
CA PRO A 446 -5.23 24.33 -6.38
C PRO A 446 -6.50 24.20 -5.55
N ALA A 447 -7.18 23.05 -5.59
CA ALA A 447 -8.41 22.86 -4.82
C ALA A 447 -8.13 22.88 -3.30
N GLY A 448 -7.03 22.28 -2.85
CA GLY A 448 -6.59 22.35 -1.45
C GLY A 448 -6.22 23.78 -1.02
N LEU A 449 -5.42 24.49 -1.81
CA LEU A 449 -5.04 25.90 -1.56
C LEU A 449 -6.24 26.83 -1.50
N LEU A 450 -7.15 26.70 -2.47
CA LEU A 450 -8.36 27.50 -2.52
C LEU A 450 -9.26 27.21 -1.32
N THR A 451 -9.37 25.96 -0.89
CA THR A 451 -10.11 25.59 0.33
C THR A 451 -9.53 26.26 1.58
N ILE A 452 -8.20 26.24 1.74
CA ILE A 452 -7.51 26.95 2.83
C ILE A 452 -7.80 28.45 2.75
N GLY A 453 -7.66 29.03 1.55
CA GLY A 453 -7.88 30.45 1.29
C GLY A 453 -9.30 30.91 1.61
N LEU A 454 -10.32 30.15 1.17
CA LEU A 454 -11.73 30.45 1.40
C LEU A 454 -12.08 30.38 2.89
N LEU A 455 -11.60 29.35 3.60
CA LEU A 455 -11.88 29.18 5.03
C LEU A 455 -11.15 30.19 5.91
N ARG A 456 -10.00 30.71 5.48
CA ARG A 456 -9.24 31.77 6.18
C ARG A 456 -9.65 33.19 5.80
N GLY A 457 -10.55 33.36 4.84
CA GLY A 457 -11.12 34.63 4.43
C GLY A 457 -10.39 35.35 3.29
N ARG A 458 -10.91 36.52 2.90
CA ARG A 458 -10.58 37.21 1.63
C ARG A 458 -9.08 37.36 1.36
N ARG A 459 -8.28 37.78 2.36
CA ARG A 459 -6.83 37.96 2.17
C ARG A 459 -6.13 36.64 1.82
N ALA A 460 -6.43 35.57 2.54
CA ALA A 460 -5.87 34.25 2.28
C ALA A 460 -6.36 33.67 0.94
N THR A 461 -7.62 33.96 0.56
CA THR A 461 -8.14 33.60 -0.77
C THR A 461 -7.35 34.27 -1.90
N LEU A 462 -7.08 35.58 -1.79
CA LEU A 462 -6.28 36.31 -2.78
C LEU A 462 -4.84 35.77 -2.87
N LEU A 463 -4.23 35.44 -1.73
CA LEU A 463 -2.90 34.81 -1.71
C LEU A 463 -2.91 33.41 -2.34
N ALA A 464 -3.94 32.60 -2.07
CA ALA A 464 -4.10 31.29 -2.70
C ALA A 464 -4.25 31.41 -4.22
N LEU A 465 -5.09 32.33 -4.70
CA LEU A 465 -5.25 32.61 -6.13
C LEU A 465 -3.94 33.09 -6.76
N ALA A 466 -3.23 34.02 -6.12
CA ALA A 466 -1.92 34.47 -6.58
C ALA A 466 -0.91 33.33 -6.65
N ALA A 467 -0.88 32.44 -5.65
CA ALA A 467 0.00 31.27 -5.64
C ALA A 467 -0.34 30.26 -6.76
N ILE A 468 -1.64 30.04 -7.03
CA ILE A 468 -2.09 29.18 -8.15
C ILE A 468 -1.68 29.79 -9.48
N ILE A 469 -1.92 31.09 -9.70
CA ILE A 469 -1.53 31.80 -10.92
C ILE A 469 -0.02 31.76 -11.10
N LEU A 470 0.75 32.03 -10.04
CA LEU A 470 2.21 31.96 -10.07
C LEU A 470 2.69 30.54 -10.40
N SER A 471 2.08 29.50 -9.83
CA SER A 471 2.44 28.11 -10.11
C SER A 471 2.21 27.76 -11.59
N VAL A 472 1.08 28.19 -12.16
CA VAL A 472 0.79 28.01 -13.60
C VAL A 472 1.78 28.80 -14.45
N ALA A 473 2.09 30.05 -14.08
CA ALA A 473 3.04 30.90 -14.78
C ALA A 473 4.47 30.32 -14.78
N LEU A 474 4.91 29.74 -13.66
CA LEU A 474 6.21 29.07 -13.53
C LEU A 474 6.27 27.74 -14.30
N LEU A 475 5.14 27.05 -14.47
CA LEU A 475 5.06 25.81 -15.24
C LEU A 475 5.22 26.05 -16.74
N LEU A 476 4.70 27.16 -17.28
CA LEU A 476 4.74 27.48 -18.72
C LEU A 476 6.15 27.41 -19.35
N PRO A 477 7.19 28.09 -18.82
CA PRO A 477 8.53 28.04 -19.41
C PRO A 477 9.23 26.69 -19.20
N ILE A 478 8.88 25.93 -18.15
CA ILE A 478 9.49 24.63 -17.85
C ILE A 478 8.91 23.52 -18.73
N VAL A 479 7.61 23.58 -19.03
CA VAL A 479 6.92 22.57 -19.85
C VAL A 479 7.04 22.90 -21.34
N GLY A 480 7.18 24.17 -21.70
CA GLY A 480 7.12 24.65 -23.09
C GLY A 480 5.68 24.88 -23.54
N THR A 481 5.45 25.85 -24.42
CA THR A 481 4.12 26.27 -24.88
C THR A 481 3.38 25.16 -25.65
N GLU A 482 4.06 24.48 -26.56
CA GLU A 482 3.47 23.39 -27.37
C GLU A 482 3.00 22.22 -26.49
N ARG A 483 3.80 21.87 -25.49
CA ARG A 483 3.45 20.80 -24.55
C ARG A 483 2.39 21.25 -23.55
N PHE A 484 2.41 22.50 -23.10
CA PHE A 484 1.32 23.03 -22.28
C PHE A 484 -0.01 22.99 -23.03
N LEU A 485 -0.01 23.30 -24.34
CA LEU A 485 -1.19 23.17 -25.19
C LEU A 485 -1.60 21.71 -25.38
N SER A 486 -0.66 20.76 -25.49
CA SER A 486 -0.99 19.33 -25.54
C SER A 486 -1.57 18.79 -24.22
N LEU A 487 -1.27 19.43 -23.06
CA LEU A 487 -1.98 19.14 -21.80
C LEU A 487 -3.47 19.52 -21.85
N LEU A 488 -3.84 20.49 -22.70
CA LEU A 488 -5.21 20.98 -22.89
C LEU A 488 -5.93 20.30 -24.06
N GLN A 489 -5.22 19.56 -24.91
CA GLN A 489 -5.80 18.81 -26.02
C GLN A 489 -6.50 17.55 -25.52
N VAL A 490 -7.76 17.40 -25.93
CA VAL A 490 -8.65 16.29 -25.52
C VAL A 490 -8.58 15.12 -26.52
N GLY A 491 -8.02 15.34 -27.71
CA GLY A 491 -8.01 14.39 -28.83
C GLY A 491 -6.84 13.40 -28.87
N GLU A 492 -5.77 13.62 -28.08
CA GLU A 492 -4.58 12.75 -28.06
C GLU A 492 -4.07 12.50 -26.63
N GLY A 493 -3.31 11.42 -26.42
CA GLY A 493 -2.65 11.09 -25.16
C GLY A 493 -3.57 10.62 -24.02
N THR A 494 -3.11 10.77 -22.77
CA THR A 494 -3.77 10.22 -21.57
C THR A 494 -5.22 10.70 -21.35
N THR A 495 -5.56 11.92 -21.76
CA THR A 495 -6.93 12.46 -21.66
C THR A 495 -7.89 11.73 -22.60
N PHE A 496 -7.45 11.41 -23.81
CA PHE A 496 -8.25 10.66 -24.79
C PHE A 496 -8.60 9.25 -24.28
N PHE A 497 -7.60 8.51 -23.78
CA PHE A 497 -7.83 7.17 -23.20
C PHE A 497 -8.78 7.22 -22.01
N ARG A 498 -8.72 8.25 -21.16
CA ARG A 498 -9.67 8.42 -20.05
C ARG A 498 -11.11 8.63 -20.51
N LEU A 499 -11.34 9.39 -21.58
CA LEU A 499 -12.69 9.56 -22.13
C LEU A 499 -13.27 8.24 -22.65
N LYS A 500 -12.46 7.46 -23.37
CA LYS A 500 -12.86 6.13 -23.86
C LYS A 500 -13.11 5.16 -22.70
N LEU A 501 -12.25 5.18 -21.70
CA LEU A 501 -12.43 4.42 -20.46
C LEU A 501 -13.72 4.81 -19.72
N TRP A 502 -14.07 6.09 -19.65
CA TRP A 502 -15.32 6.54 -19.04
C TRP A 502 -16.54 6.09 -19.84
N GLN A 503 -16.48 6.10 -21.17
CA GLN A 503 -17.54 5.55 -22.02
C GLN A 503 -17.74 4.05 -21.76
N ALA A 504 -16.65 3.27 -21.72
CA ALA A 504 -16.70 1.85 -21.36
C ALA A 504 -17.28 1.62 -19.95
N SER A 505 -16.88 2.47 -18.99
CA SER A 505 -17.40 2.41 -17.62
C SER A 505 -18.90 2.71 -17.53
N LEU A 506 -19.39 3.67 -18.33
CA LEU A 506 -20.81 3.97 -18.42
C LEU A 506 -21.60 2.83 -19.07
N ALA A 507 -21.02 2.13 -20.05
CA ALA A 507 -21.62 0.92 -20.62
C ALA A 507 -21.71 -0.19 -19.56
N MET A 508 -20.63 -0.41 -18.79
CA MET A 508 -20.63 -1.35 -17.67
C MET A 508 -21.67 -0.99 -16.59
N ILE A 509 -21.86 0.31 -16.30
CA ILE A 509 -22.88 0.78 -15.37
C ILE A 509 -24.30 0.55 -15.92
N ARG A 510 -24.52 0.68 -17.23
CA ARG A 510 -25.83 0.40 -17.83
C ARG A 510 -26.23 -1.06 -17.67
N ASP A 511 -25.26 -1.97 -17.75
CA ASP A 511 -25.51 -3.40 -17.61
C ASP A 511 -25.63 -3.82 -16.12
N HIS A 512 -24.92 -3.13 -15.22
CA HIS A 512 -24.91 -3.44 -13.79
C HIS A 512 -25.21 -2.22 -12.88
N PRO A 513 -26.35 -1.53 -13.04
CA PRO A 513 -26.58 -0.21 -12.41
C PRO A 513 -26.74 -0.26 -10.89
N ILE A 514 -27.33 -1.34 -10.37
CA ILE A 514 -27.69 -1.47 -8.94
C ILE A 514 -26.56 -2.12 -8.14
N THR A 515 -25.94 -3.16 -8.67
CA THR A 515 -24.96 -3.99 -7.95
C THR A 515 -23.52 -3.61 -8.26
N GLY A 516 -23.27 -2.99 -9.42
CA GLY A 516 -21.94 -2.96 -10.01
C GLY A 516 -21.46 -4.37 -10.39
N VAL A 517 -20.18 -4.48 -10.72
CA VAL A 517 -19.50 -5.74 -11.04
C VAL A 517 -18.77 -6.35 -9.83
N GLY A 518 -18.89 -5.75 -8.65
CA GLY A 518 -18.21 -6.19 -7.43
C GLY A 518 -16.81 -5.60 -7.25
N LEU A 519 -16.28 -5.72 -6.04
CA LEU A 519 -14.95 -5.24 -5.67
C LEU A 519 -13.86 -5.91 -6.52
N ASP A 520 -12.87 -5.16 -6.95
CA ASP A 520 -11.71 -5.58 -7.74
C ASP A 520 -12.03 -6.32 -9.05
N ASN A 521 -13.26 -6.18 -9.57
CA ASN A 521 -13.70 -6.87 -10.80
C ASN A 521 -13.63 -6.01 -12.06
N PHE A 522 -13.35 -4.71 -11.95
CA PHE A 522 -13.27 -3.81 -13.11
C PHE A 522 -12.24 -4.29 -14.14
N LEU A 523 -11.04 -4.70 -13.70
CA LEU A 523 -9.98 -5.22 -14.58
C LEU A 523 -10.46 -6.37 -15.47
N TYR A 524 -11.23 -7.29 -14.89
CA TYR A 524 -11.67 -8.52 -15.56
C TYR A 524 -12.86 -8.30 -16.48
N ARG A 525 -13.65 -7.25 -16.22
CA ARG A 525 -14.86 -6.92 -16.99
C ARG A 525 -14.60 -5.86 -18.04
N TYR A 526 -13.59 -5.01 -17.85
CA TYR A 526 -13.26 -3.91 -18.75
C TYR A 526 -13.06 -4.35 -20.22
N PRO A 527 -12.39 -5.48 -20.54
CA PRO A 527 -12.23 -5.94 -21.92
C PRO A 527 -13.56 -6.10 -22.67
N ASP A 528 -14.64 -6.50 -21.99
CA ASP A 528 -15.96 -6.69 -22.60
C ASP A 528 -16.61 -5.36 -23.05
N TYR A 529 -16.20 -4.24 -22.44
CA TYR A 529 -16.71 -2.90 -22.73
C TYR A 529 -15.68 -2.01 -23.45
N MET A 530 -14.49 -2.55 -23.73
CA MET A 530 -13.39 -1.78 -24.27
C MET A 530 -13.71 -1.34 -25.70
N LEU A 531 -13.58 -0.03 -25.94
CA LEU A 531 -13.75 0.55 -27.25
C LEU A 531 -12.55 0.22 -28.15
N PRO A 532 -12.72 -0.02 -29.46
CA PRO A 532 -11.63 -0.37 -30.37
C PRO A 532 -10.46 0.61 -30.33
N GLU A 533 -10.71 1.90 -30.10
CA GLU A 533 -9.67 2.93 -30.03
C GLU A 533 -8.83 2.86 -28.74
N ALA A 534 -9.24 2.09 -27.73
CA ALA A 534 -8.56 1.91 -26.46
C ALA A 534 -7.79 0.58 -26.36
N TRP A 535 -7.63 -0.15 -27.47
CA TRP A 535 -7.03 -1.49 -27.51
C TRP A 535 -5.62 -1.62 -26.91
N GLN A 536 -4.89 -0.51 -26.79
CA GLN A 536 -3.52 -0.45 -26.25
C GLN A 536 -3.45 -0.58 -24.72
N GLU A 537 -4.58 -0.40 -24.03
CA GLU A 537 -4.65 -0.36 -22.57
C GLU A 537 -5.69 -1.38 -22.01
N PRO A 538 -5.63 -2.67 -22.38
CA PRO A 538 -6.64 -3.65 -21.94
C PRO A 538 -6.55 -3.99 -20.44
N GLY A 539 -5.42 -3.69 -19.80
CA GLY A 539 -5.11 -4.02 -18.41
C GLY A 539 -5.49 -2.96 -17.37
N LEU A 540 -6.38 -2.02 -17.70
CA LEU A 540 -6.80 -0.97 -16.77
C LEU A 540 -7.72 -1.55 -15.68
N SER A 541 -7.35 -1.34 -14.42
CA SER A 541 -8.04 -1.91 -13.26
C SER A 541 -9.08 -0.99 -12.61
N HIS A 542 -9.27 0.23 -13.12
CA HIS A 542 -10.23 1.20 -12.61
C HIS A 542 -10.52 2.32 -13.62
N PRO A 543 -11.65 3.02 -13.50
CA PRO A 543 -12.09 4.03 -14.47
C PRO A 543 -11.36 5.37 -14.38
N HIS A 544 -10.41 5.55 -13.46
CA HIS A 544 -9.76 6.85 -13.19
C HIS A 544 -10.76 7.99 -12.94
N ASN A 545 -11.87 7.69 -12.27
CA ASN A 545 -12.83 8.68 -11.78
C ASN A 545 -13.54 8.10 -10.56
N ILE A 546 -13.41 8.75 -9.41
CA ILE A 546 -13.88 8.26 -8.11
C ILE A 546 -15.39 7.94 -8.11
N VAL A 547 -16.20 8.71 -8.85
CA VAL A 547 -17.66 8.46 -8.91
C VAL A 547 -17.93 7.21 -9.74
N LEU A 548 -17.30 7.09 -10.91
CA LEU A 548 -17.42 5.90 -11.74
C LEU A 548 -16.87 4.67 -11.03
N ASP A 549 -15.77 4.80 -10.28
CA ASP A 549 -15.12 3.70 -9.57
C ASP A 549 -16.01 3.15 -8.44
N TYR A 550 -16.63 4.03 -7.65
CA TYR A 550 -17.63 3.62 -6.66
C TYR A 550 -18.86 2.98 -7.32
N TRP A 551 -19.35 3.52 -8.46
CA TRP A 551 -20.52 2.98 -9.14
C TRP A 551 -20.23 1.60 -9.77
N THR A 552 -19.14 1.46 -10.52
CA THR A 552 -18.81 0.19 -11.17
C THR A 552 -18.54 -0.91 -10.14
N ARG A 553 -17.96 -0.61 -8.97
CA ARG A 553 -17.67 -1.62 -7.93
C ARG A 553 -18.85 -1.96 -7.02
N LEU A 554 -19.65 -0.96 -6.63
CA LEU A 554 -20.67 -1.10 -5.57
C LEU A 554 -22.09 -0.75 -6.04
N GLY A 555 -22.27 -0.45 -7.33
CA GLY A 555 -23.53 0.00 -7.91
C GLY A 555 -23.94 1.40 -7.43
N ILE A 556 -25.20 1.75 -7.64
CA ILE A 556 -25.76 3.05 -7.21
C ILE A 556 -25.64 3.27 -5.68
N GLY A 557 -25.63 2.18 -4.90
CA GLY A 557 -25.35 2.24 -3.46
C GLY A 557 -23.97 2.82 -3.16
N GLY A 558 -22.98 2.58 -4.03
CA GLY A 558 -21.64 3.13 -3.90
C GLY A 558 -21.62 4.66 -3.94
N ILE A 559 -22.41 5.25 -4.85
CA ILE A 559 -22.54 6.71 -4.93
C ILE A 559 -23.23 7.26 -3.68
N ALA A 560 -24.30 6.62 -3.22
CA ALA A 560 -24.98 7.03 -2.00
C ALA A 560 -24.04 6.97 -0.79
N ALA A 561 -23.23 5.91 -0.66
CA ALA A 561 -22.23 5.77 0.39
C ALA A 561 -21.13 6.85 0.29
N LEU A 562 -20.59 7.11 -0.90
CA LEU A 562 -19.60 8.16 -1.13
C LEU A 562 -20.16 9.52 -0.70
N LEU A 563 -21.35 9.90 -1.17
CA LEU A 563 -21.99 11.17 -0.84
C LEU A 563 -22.27 11.29 0.66
N TRP A 564 -22.74 10.22 1.30
CA TRP A 564 -23.00 10.22 2.74
C TRP A 564 -21.72 10.37 3.55
N LEU A 565 -20.67 9.59 3.26
CA LEU A 565 -19.35 9.70 3.89
C LEU A 565 -18.81 11.14 3.79
N GLN A 566 -18.82 11.73 2.58
CA GLN A 566 -18.34 13.09 2.37
C GLN A 566 -19.19 14.13 3.12
N THR A 567 -20.51 14.05 3.01
CA THR A 567 -21.41 15.01 3.67
C THR A 567 -21.25 14.94 5.19
N ALA A 568 -21.18 13.74 5.76
CA ALA A 568 -21.00 13.56 7.20
C ALA A 568 -19.62 14.05 7.67
N PHE A 569 -18.56 13.79 6.91
CA PHE A 569 -17.22 14.28 7.19
C PHE A 569 -17.16 15.81 7.17
N PHE A 570 -17.59 16.46 6.07
CA PHE A 570 -17.49 17.91 5.94
C PHE A 570 -18.36 18.64 6.97
N ARG A 571 -19.55 18.13 7.31
CA ARG A 571 -20.40 18.73 8.35
C ARG A 571 -19.70 18.75 9.71
N GLN A 572 -19.07 17.65 10.10
CA GLN A 572 -18.35 17.55 11.38
C GLN A 572 -17.05 18.38 11.36
N ALA A 573 -16.21 18.19 10.33
CA ALA A 573 -14.93 18.88 10.22
C ALA A 573 -15.08 20.40 10.15
N LEU A 574 -16.03 20.92 9.35
CA LEU A 574 -16.30 22.36 9.30
C LEU A 574 -16.95 22.87 10.59
N GLY A 575 -17.78 22.06 11.25
CA GLY A 575 -18.31 22.34 12.57
C GLY A 575 -17.21 22.52 13.61
N LEU A 576 -16.22 21.63 13.64
CA LEU A 576 -15.06 21.72 14.51
C LEU A 576 -14.18 22.93 14.16
N TYR A 577 -13.88 23.13 12.88
CA TYR A 577 -13.05 24.25 12.42
C TYR A 577 -13.58 25.62 12.86
N ARG A 578 -14.90 25.79 12.89
CA ARG A 578 -15.56 27.03 13.32
C ARG A 578 -15.52 27.23 14.85
N ARG A 579 -15.53 26.14 15.62
CA ARG A 579 -15.53 26.15 17.10
C ARG A 579 -14.13 26.23 17.70
N LEU A 580 -13.13 25.64 17.04
CA LEU A 580 -11.76 25.60 17.55
C LEU A 580 -11.04 26.95 17.39
N PRO A 581 -10.29 27.40 18.41
CA PRO A 581 -9.41 28.57 18.30
C PRO A 581 -8.19 28.27 17.42
N ASP A 582 -7.49 29.31 16.94
CA ASP A 582 -6.23 29.13 16.20
C ASP A 582 -5.20 28.37 17.07
N GLY A 583 -4.59 27.34 16.48
CA GLY A 583 -3.68 26.42 17.15
C GLY A 583 -3.64 25.08 16.44
N ASP A 584 -2.94 24.11 17.05
CA ASP A 584 -2.60 22.83 16.41
C ASP A 584 -3.84 22.06 15.93
N GLN A 585 -4.87 21.91 16.76
CA GLN A 585 -6.09 21.18 16.37
C GLN A 585 -6.80 21.85 15.18
N ARG A 586 -6.95 23.18 15.20
CA ARG A 586 -7.58 23.90 14.09
C ARG A 586 -6.75 23.82 12.80
N ALA A 587 -5.42 23.84 12.91
CA ALA A 587 -4.51 23.66 11.79
C ALA A 587 -4.67 22.27 11.16
N ILE A 588 -4.74 21.21 11.97
CA ILE A 588 -4.96 19.85 11.48
C ILE A 588 -6.33 19.73 10.82
N ILE A 589 -7.42 20.19 11.45
CA ILE A 589 -8.76 20.12 10.86
C ILE A 589 -8.82 20.87 9.52
N LEU A 590 -8.25 22.09 9.45
CA LEU A 590 -8.19 22.86 8.20
C LEU A 590 -7.44 22.09 7.10
N GLY A 591 -6.32 21.48 7.45
CA GLY A 591 -5.51 20.68 6.53
C GLY A 591 -6.21 19.40 6.08
N LEU A 592 -6.94 18.72 6.97
CA LEU A 592 -7.73 17.53 6.62
C LEU A 592 -8.88 17.87 5.68
N VAL A 593 -9.57 19.00 5.90
CA VAL A 593 -10.63 19.49 4.99
C VAL A 593 -10.03 19.81 3.61
N ALA A 594 -8.92 20.55 3.56
CA ALA A 594 -8.24 20.88 2.31
C ALA A 594 -7.65 19.65 1.60
N SER A 595 -7.11 18.69 2.35
CA SER A 595 -6.64 17.38 1.88
C SER A 595 -7.76 16.60 1.23
N MET A 596 -8.94 16.52 1.88
CA MET A 596 -10.09 15.79 1.33
C MET A 596 -10.61 16.45 0.05
N VAL A 597 -10.71 17.78 0.00
CA VAL A 597 -11.10 18.50 -1.23
C VAL A 597 -10.09 18.26 -2.35
N GLY A 598 -8.79 18.34 -2.06
CA GLY A 598 -7.74 18.02 -3.03
C GLY A 598 -7.81 16.57 -3.52
N ALA A 599 -8.04 15.61 -2.62
CA ALA A 599 -8.20 14.20 -2.95
C ALA A 599 -9.40 13.93 -3.86
N LEU A 600 -10.55 14.57 -3.59
CA LEU A 600 -11.74 14.47 -4.44
C LEU A 600 -11.51 15.10 -5.81
N ALA A 601 -10.88 16.28 -5.86
CA ALA A 601 -10.56 16.96 -7.11
C ALA A 601 -9.61 16.13 -8.00
N HIS A 602 -8.54 15.58 -7.43
CA HIS A 602 -7.65 14.65 -8.14
C HIS A 602 -8.42 13.38 -8.57
N GLY A 603 -9.29 12.87 -7.70
CA GLY A 603 -10.10 11.68 -7.95
C GLY A 603 -11.10 11.81 -9.10
N LEU A 604 -11.39 13.01 -9.59
CA LEU A 604 -12.21 13.16 -10.79
C LEU A 604 -11.51 12.66 -12.06
N ILE A 605 -10.18 12.50 -12.03
CA ILE A 605 -9.39 12.05 -13.18
C ILE A 605 -8.36 10.95 -12.83
N ASP A 606 -8.40 10.40 -11.62
CA ASP A 606 -7.50 9.32 -11.22
C ASP A 606 -8.08 8.43 -10.10
N ASN A 607 -7.43 7.29 -9.80
CA ASN A 607 -7.84 6.40 -8.71
C ASN A 607 -7.45 6.98 -7.34
N SER A 608 -8.40 7.67 -6.72
CA SER A 608 -8.17 8.42 -5.47
C SER A 608 -8.75 7.73 -4.23
N TYR A 609 -9.18 6.47 -4.31
CA TYR A 609 -9.67 5.78 -3.11
C TYR A 609 -9.29 4.30 -3.04
N PHE A 610 -9.50 3.52 -4.11
CA PHE A 610 -9.28 2.06 -4.11
C PHE A 610 -7.79 1.71 -4.26
N LEU A 611 -6.97 2.27 -3.36
CA LEU A 611 -5.57 1.95 -3.11
C LEU A 611 -5.38 1.95 -1.59
N VAL A 612 -4.56 1.02 -1.10
CA VAL A 612 -4.39 0.75 0.33
C VAL A 612 -4.03 2.03 1.09
N ASP A 613 -2.98 2.72 0.65
CA ASP A 613 -2.51 3.95 1.28
C ASP A 613 -3.58 5.05 1.30
N LEU A 614 -4.27 5.26 0.18
CA LEU A 614 -5.27 6.31 0.05
C LEU A 614 -6.50 6.03 0.91
N ALA A 615 -6.94 4.77 0.98
CA ALA A 615 -8.04 4.34 1.86
C ALA A 615 -7.68 4.54 3.34
N PHE A 616 -6.45 4.19 3.75
CA PHE A 616 -5.98 4.47 5.10
C PHE A 616 -5.94 5.96 5.43
N VAL A 617 -5.44 6.82 4.54
CA VAL A 617 -5.44 8.29 4.77
C VAL A 617 -6.86 8.85 4.85
N PHE A 618 -7.79 8.31 4.07
CA PHE A 618 -9.20 8.70 4.07
C PHE A 618 -9.87 8.39 5.42
N PHE A 619 -9.73 7.16 5.92
CA PHE A 619 -10.29 6.75 7.20
C PHE A 619 -9.53 7.32 8.41
N LEU A 620 -8.23 7.59 8.28
CA LEU A 620 -7.45 8.38 9.24
C LEU A 620 -8.05 9.78 9.41
N SER A 621 -8.39 10.44 8.30
CA SER A 621 -9.02 11.77 8.32
C SER A 621 -10.36 11.74 9.05
N PHE A 622 -11.19 10.73 8.77
CA PHE A 622 -12.47 10.52 9.46
C PHE A 622 -12.29 10.26 10.95
N GLY A 623 -11.32 9.42 11.31
CA GLY A 623 -11.05 9.03 12.69
C GLY A 623 -10.56 10.20 13.54
N ILE A 624 -9.64 11.03 13.00
CA ILE A 624 -9.15 12.23 13.69
C ILE A 624 -10.28 13.23 13.93
N VAL A 625 -11.12 13.51 12.93
CA VAL A 625 -12.27 14.41 13.06
C VAL A 625 -13.22 13.90 14.15
N ARG A 626 -13.56 12.60 14.13
CA ARG A 626 -14.43 12.01 15.16
C ARG A 626 -13.82 12.04 16.56
N ALA A 627 -12.53 11.77 16.67
CA ALA A 627 -11.84 11.76 17.95
C ALA A 627 -11.83 13.17 18.59
N PHE A 628 -11.53 14.21 17.80
CA PHE A 628 -11.59 15.60 18.29
C PHE A 628 -13.02 16.10 18.59
N GLU A 629 -14.03 15.66 17.84
CA GLU A 629 -15.43 15.97 18.18
C GLU A 629 -15.82 15.35 19.54
N THR A 630 -15.37 14.12 19.79
CA THR A 630 -15.68 13.44 21.06
C THR A 630 -14.94 14.09 22.23
N SER A 631 -13.68 14.51 22.05
CA SER A 631 -12.92 15.20 23.12
C SER A 631 -13.44 16.60 23.43
N THR A 632 -14.05 17.29 22.47
CA THR A 632 -14.62 18.63 22.67
C THR A 632 -16.04 18.61 23.26
N LEU A 633 -16.85 17.57 22.99
CA LEU A 633 -18.20 17.42 23.54
C LEU A 633 -18.23 16.87 24.97
N LEU A 634 -17.20 16.14 25.37
CA LEU A 634 -17.02 15.64 26.73
C LEU A 634 -15.82 16.36 27.36
N PRO A 635 -15.97 17.60 27.90
CA PRO A 635 -14.95 18.16 28.77
C PRO A 635 -14.73 17.14 29.88
N THR A 636 -13.51 16.65 30.02
CA THR A 636 -13.07 15.60 30.93
C THR A 636 -13.83 15.62 32.26
N ALA A 637 -14.93 14.87 32.31
CA ALA A 637 -15.57 14.49 33.55
C ALA A 637 -14.77 13.30 34.08
N VAL A 638 -14.10 13.55 35.21
CA VAL A 638 -13.25 12.70 36.05
C VAL A 638 -11.73 13.00 35.93
N PRO A 639 -11.25 14.04 36.64
CA PRO A 639 -9.94 13.97 37.28
C PRO A 639 -10.06 12.98 38.45
N GLY A 640 -9.50 11.78 38.33
CA GLY A 640 -9.52 10.82 39.45
C GLY A 640 -9.45 9.32 39.12
N ALA A 641 -8.81 8.93 38.02
CA ALA A 641 -8.46 7.52 37.80
C ALA A 641 -6.97 7.41 37.45
N GLU A 642 -6.12 7.88 38.35
CA GLU A 642 -4.81 7.23 38.55
C GLU A 642 -5.12 5.84 39.10
N ILE A 643 -5.11 4.83 38.22
CA ILE A 643 -4.98 3.45 38.64
C ILE A 643 -3.48 3.20 38.67
N THR A 644 -2.95 3.22 39.89
CA THR A 644 -1.69 2.59 40.30
C THR A 644 -1.65 1.12 39.89
#